data_AF-E3J403-F1
#
_entry.id   AF-E3J403-F1
#
_cell.length_a   1.000
_cell.length_b   1.000
_cell.length_c   1.000
_cell.angle_alpha   90.00
_cell.angle_beta   90.00
_cell.angle_gamma   90.00
#
_symmetry.space_group_name_H-M   'P 1'
#
loop_
_entity.id
_entity.type
_entity.pdbx_description
1 polymer ?
#
loop_
_entity_poly.entity_id
_entity_poly.type
_entity_poly.pdbx_seq_one_letter_code
_entity_poly.pdbx_strand_id
1 'polypeptide(L)'
;MARVGSIGGRRRGRAGSGPAAVRAFLTGRRRPAAIAAAVVLAVLAALIAVAVSRPDAAIRTQSRFVTGTPENGGRVMLDTTLYLPRSTPAPAILLAQGFGGSKDDLDTAAHALATHGYVVLAYTARGFGRSGGLVHLDAPAYEVADASKLVTYLATLPQVLKDSPGDPRVGVAGSSYGGALGLLAAAQDKRVDAVAADITWNDLSTALFPNAGATDPGVFKKQWAGVLFSSAAGQQPGACGRFAPDLCAAYQHAATTGQSDGAMLSLLRASSPATVLDRITAPTVLIQGEQDSLFPLGQADANARGLAAHGTPVKEIWRSGGHDGTTSAKELAGYVADWFGPVLLRHGQPDTSFEVAVPGSAISTDTGQAVARTLRADDATTSRRTSHLTVAGPPQTVYAPAGGSPAAVTSVPGLGALLSTVTALGGATAPLSGSAGLATIPGQVAAFASAPLPRSMLVAGSSTITIQVAARGATDATLFASLADLDPDEGLRLPNGLVAPIHLTGLRPGVTRTVTVTLPAIVTSVPAGHRLVVTVGTTDSAYQLPTSPRAYTVALDNASLQGDLTVAGIDGRTARAGGLPWGWLLAGVAAMALLLAGVLVSGARRRARRVVVDELAAVPVVIDGLVKEYGDGFRAVDGVSFRVERGQVVGLLGPNGAGKTTALRVLMGLIRPTAGTVHVFGERVEAGAPVLSKVGPFIEGPGLLPHLSGRDNLRLFWAATGRPARDAQFDAALEIAGLGTSVERRVKTYSQGMRQRLAIAQAMLGLPELLVLDEPTNGLDPPQIAEMREVLRRYAATGRTVVISSHLLAEVEQTCTHVVVMHKGKLVAAGSVREIVGAGAPRLVVDDAEKARQILATAGVSAQVTPAQRSLEEVFLRMVGADQ
;
A
#
# COMPACT_ATOMS: atom_id res chain seq x y z
N MET A 1 30.41 27.96 47.08
CA MET A 1 31.81 27.49 47.21
C MET A 1 31.86 25.97 47.02
N ALA A 2 32.99 25.46 46.56
CA ALA A 2 33.15 24.22 45.82
C ALA A 2 33.18 22.90 46.63
N ARG A 3 32.70 21.83 45.96
CA ARG A 3 33.13 20.41 45.88
C ARG A 3 33.45 19.53 47.11
N VAL A 4 33.20 18.22 46.86
CA VAL A 4 33.63 16.97 47.54
C VAL A 4 32.73 16.61 48.74
N GLY A 5 32.23 15.38 48.96
CA GLY A 5 32.37 14.05 48.38
C GLY A 5 31.69 13.04 49.33
N SER A 6 31.35 11.85 48.82
CA SER A 6 30.74 10.64 49.44
C SER A 6 30.93 10.43 50.96
N ILE A 7 30.05 9.81 51.76
CA ILE A 7 29.44 8.44 51.82
C ILE A 7 28.41 8.55 52.99
N GLY A 8 27.29 7.83 53.15
CA GLY A 8 26.63 6.72 52.47
C GLY A 8 25.32 6.38 53.21
N GLY A 9 24.45 5.60 52.57
CA GLY A 9 23.17 5.13 53.14
C GLY A 9 22.70 3.86 52.43
N ARG A 10 22.67 2.76 53.18
CA ARG A 10 22.47 1.36 52.76
C ARG A 10 21.03 1.07 52.29
N ARG A 11 20.88 0.32 51.20
CA ARG A 11 19.85 -0.75 51.06
C ARG A 11 20.43 -1.94 50.29
N ARG A 12 20.35 -3.11 50.92
CA ARG A 12 20.89 -4.41 50.46
C ARG A 12 20.11 -4.92 49.24
N GLY A 13 20.83 -5.25 48.16
CA GLY A 13 20.31 -6.00 47.03
C GLY A 13 20.30 -7.51 47.32
N ARG A 14 19.32 -8.21 46.74
CA ARG A 14 19.28 -9.68 46.66
C ARG A 14 19.32 -10.06 45.18
N ALA A 15 20.37 -10.77 44.82
CA ALA A 15 20.70 -11.22 43.47
C ALA A 15 19.64 -12.18 42.92
N GLY A 16 19.20 -11.95 41.68
CA GLY A 16 18.40 -12.88 40.90
C GLY A 16 19.29 -13.92 40.23
N SER A 17 19.16 -15.18 40.65
CA SER A 17 19.78 -16.33 40.00
C SER A 17 18.82 -16.96 38.98
N GLY A 18 19.05 -16.70 37.69
CA GLY A 18 19.00 -17.78 36.69
C GLY A 18 20.37 -18.48 36.69
N PRO A 19 20.53 -19.76 36.25
CA PRO A 19 19.71 -20.46 35.26
C PRO A 19 19.51 -21.98 35.55
N ALA A 20 18.30 -22.39 35.94
CA ALA A 20 17.94 -23.83 35.96
C ALA A 20 16.94 -24.23 34.85
N ALA A 21 16.16 -23.27 34.34
CA ALA A 21 15.12 -23.53 33.34
C ALA A 21 15.63 -23.70 31.89
N VAL A 22 16.86 -23.26 31.59
CA VAL A 22 17.43 -23.35 30.23
C VAL A 22 18.08 -24.71 29.95
N ARG A 23 18.37 -25.51 30.99
CA ARG A 23 19.04 -26.81 30.83
C ARG A 23 18.10 -27.96 30.45
N ALA A 24 16.79 -27.84 30.66
CA ALA A 24 15.84 -28.93 30.39
C ALA A 24 15.29 -28.97 28.96
N PHE A 25 15.52 -27.92 28.14
CA PHE A 25 15.03 -27.87 26.75
C PHE A 25 15.99 -28.50 25.72
N LEU A 26 17.13 -29.05 26.16
CA LEU A 26 18.27 -29.40 25.29
C LEU A 26 18.57 -30.91 25.15
N THR A 27 17.60 -31.81 25.34
CA THR A 27 17.82 -33.28 25.30
C THR A 27 16.94 -34.04 24.28
N GLY A 28 16.71 -33.48 23.09
CA GLY A 28 15.96 -34.15 22.00
C GLY A 28 16.76 -34.40 20.72
N ARG A 29 16.65 -35.62 20.18
CA ARG A 29 17.32 -36.23 18.99
C ARG A 29 17.17 -35.49 17.63
N ARG A 30 16.78 -34.21 17.61
CA ARG A 30 16.51 -33.38 16.40
C ARG A 30 17.54 -32.25 16.17
N ARG A 31 18.66 -32.25 16.89
CA ARG A 31 19.71 -31.21 16.84
C ARG A 31 20.25 -30.88 15.43
N PRO A 32 20.68 -31.82 14.57
CA PRO A 32 21.44 -31.42 13.39
C PRO A 32 20.57 -30.81 12.28
N ALA A 33 19.33 -31.28 12.11
CA ALA A 33 18.47 -30.84 10.99
C ALA A 33 17.84 -29.46 11.21
N ALA A 34 17.44 -29.14 12.45
CA ALA A 34 16.88 -27.83 12.77
C ALA A 34 17.96 -26.74 12.76
N ILE A 35 19.16 -27.07 13.24
CA ILE A 35 20.33 -26.18 13.16
C ILE A 35 20.74 -25.98 11.70
N ALA A 36 20.81 -27.05 10.89
CA ALA A 36 21.16 -26.93 9.47
C ALA A 36 20.14 -26.08 8.69
N ALA A 37 18.84 -26.25 8.91
CA ALA A 37 17.82 -25.45 8.25
C ALA A 37 17.85 -23.97 8.68
N ALA A 38 18.07 -23.70 9.97
CA ALA A 38 18.23 -22.34 10.47
C ALA A 38 19.51 -21.68 9.92
N VAL A 39 20.60 -22.44 9.82
CA VAL A 39 21.87 -21.96 9.22
C VAL A 39 21.68 -21.69 7.72
N VAL A 40 21.01 -22.57 6.98
CA VAL A 40 20.74 -22.33 5.55
C VAL A 40 19.85 -21.11 5.36
N LEU A 41 18.79 -20.94 6.15
CA LEU A 41 17.93 -19.74 6.09
C LEU A 41 18.68 -18.47 6.49
N ALA A 42 19.55 -18.54 7.51
CA ALA A 42 20.38 -17.41 7.91
C ALA A 42 21.43 -17.07 6.85
N VAL A 43 22.03 -18.07 6.20
CA VAL A 43 22.97 -17.87 5.10
C VAL A 43 22.25 -17.34 3.86
N LEU A 44 21.05 -17.83 3.53
CA LEU A 44 20.26 -17.30 2.42
C LEU A 44 19.80 -15.87 2.70
N ALA A 45 19.34 -15.59 3.91
CA ALA A 45 18.98 -14.23 4.34
C ALA A 45 20.20 -13.32 4.37
N ALA A 46 21.37 -13.81 4.75
CA ALA A 46 22.63 -13.06 4.70
C ALA A 46 23.10 -12.85 3.26
N LEU A 47 22.95 -13.83 2.37
CA LEU A 47 23.30 -13.69 0.95
C LEU A 47 22.33 -12.76 0.22
N ILE A 48 21.03 -12.81 0.54
CA ILE A 48 20.02 -11.86 0.06
C ILE A 48 20.32 -10.47 0.63
N ALA A 49 20.62 -10.37 1.93
CA ALA A 49 21.03 -9.12 2.54
C ALA A 49 22.32 -8.60 1.91
N VAL A 50 23.31 -9.42 1.54
CA VAL A 50 24.54 -8.99 0.86
C VAL A 50 24.30 -8.66 -0.62
N ALA A 51 23.36 -9.34 -1.28
CA ALA A 51 22.98 -9.06 -2.67
C ALA A 51 22.15 -7.76 -2.79
N VAL A 52 21.32 -7.45 -1.79
CA VAL A 52 20.50 -6.23 -1.69
C VAL A 52 21.30 -5.09 -1.06
N SER A 53 22.16 -5.39 -0.09
CA SER A 53 23.12 -4.45 0.50
C SER A 53 24.42 -4.56 -0.27
N ARG A 54 24.45 -4.04 -1.49
CA ARG A 54 25.74 -3.54 -1.98
C ARG A 54 26.11 -2.42 -1.02
N PRO A 55 27.20 -2.52 -0.23
CA PRO A 55 27.63 -1.36 0.53
C PRO A 55 27.86 -0.25 -0.49
N ASP A 56 27.12 0.85 -0.34
CA ASP A 56 27.47 2.11 -0.99
C ASP A 56 28.93 2.36 -0.57
N ALA A 57 29.88 2.13 -1.47
CA ALA A 57 31.24 2.52 -1.17
C ALA A 57 31.19 4.01 -0.98
N ALA A 58 31.70 4.46 0.16
CA ALA A 58 31.64 5.83 0.58
C ALA A 58 32.08 6.76 -0.56
N ILE A 59 31.11 7.50 -1.12
CA ILE A 59 31.40 8.64 -1.99
C ILE A 59 32.22 9.62 -1.17
N ARG A 60 33.39 10.00 -1.67
CA ARG A 60 34.26 10.95 -0.96
C ARG A 60 33.88 12.35 -1.38
N THR A 61 33.56 13.21 -0.41
CA THR A 61 33.20 14.61 -0.65
C THR A 61 34.33 15.55 -0.25
N GLN A 62 34.52 16.63 -1.00
CA GLN A 62 35.48 17.70 -0.67
C GLN A 62 34.88 19.06 -0.98
N SER A 63 34.61 19.86 0.06
CA SER A 63 34.15 21.24 -0.13
C SER A 63 35.31 22.21 -0.24
N ARG A 64 35.28 23.11 -1.22
CA ARG A 64 36.27 24.16 -1.45
C ARG A 64 35.63 25.37 -2.11
N PHE A 65 36.24 26.53 -1.91
CA PHE A 65 35.90 27.70 -2.71
C PHE A 65 36.70 27.72 -4.01
N VAL A 66 36.02 27.94 -5.13
CA VAL A 66 36.64 28.12 -6.45
C VAL A 66 36.51 29.58 -6.87
N THR A 67 37.54 30.15 -7.48
CA THR A 67 37.53 31.54 -7.94
C THR A 67 36.62 31.70 -9.15
N GLY A 68 35.59 32.52 -9.00
CA GLY A 68 34.72 32.95 -10.10
C GLY A 68 35.26 34.18 -10.83
N THR A 69 34.46 34.70 -11.74
CA THR A 69 34.72 35.92 -12.50
C THR A 69 34.65 37.13 -11.57
N PRO A 70 35.67 38.01 -11.57
CA PRO A 70 35.68 39.22 -10.74
C PRO A 70 34.47 40.12 -10.98
N GLU A 71 34.07 40.85 -9.96
CA GLU A 71 32.94 41.79 -10.00
C GLU A 71 33.33 43.06 -9.26
N ASN A 72 33.11 44.24 -9.88
CA ASN A 72 33.46 45.55 -9.31
C ASN A 72 34.90 45.66 -8.81
N GLY A 73 35.85 45.01 -9.50
CA GLY A 73 37.26 44.95 -9.11
C GLY A 73 37.57 44.00 -7.94
N GLY A 74 36.56 43.38 -7.34
CA GLY A 74 36.68 42.39 -6.26
C GLY A 74 36.74 40.94 -6.76
N ARG A 75 37.39 40.07 -6.00
CA ARG A 75 37.39 38.63 -6.25
C ARG A 75 36.07 38.00 -5.79
N VAL A 76 35.42 37.25 -6.67
CA VAL A 76 34.26 36.41 -6.33
C VAL A 76 34.73 34.98 -6.05
N MET A 77 34.26 34.40 -4.94
CA MET A 77 34.51 33.00 -4.57
C MET A 77 33.20 32.23 -4.59
N LEU A 78 33.18 31.08 -5.26
CA LEU A 78 32.02 30.20 -5.39
C LEU A 78 32.20 29.02 -4.44
N ASP A 79 31.19 28.76 -3.60
CA ASP A 79 31.18 27.62 -2.70
C ASP A 79 30.86 26.34 -3.47
N THR A 80 31.74 25.34 -3.42
CA THR A 80 31.63 24.10 -4.20
C THR A 80 31.81 22.87 -3.32
N THR A 81 31.18 21.76 -3.69
CA THR A 81 31.46 20.43 -3.17
C THR A 81 31.76 19.47 -4.33
N LEU A 82 32.91 18.82 -4.27
CA LEU A 82 33.33 17.78 -5.20
C LEU A 82 32.94 16.40 -4.63
N TYR A 83 32.26 15.58 -5.42
CA TYR A 83 31.86 14.21 -5.10
C TYR A 83 32.63 13.25 -5.99
N LEU A 84 33.36 12.33 -5.37
CA LEU A 84 34.25 11.41 -6.08
C LEU A 84 33.65 10.00 -6.13
N PRO A 85 33.54 9.40 -7.34
CA PRO A 85 33.10 8.04 -7.51
C PRO A 85 34.18 7.06 -7.02
N ARG A 86 33.87 5.75 -7.06
CA ARG A 86 34.80 4.70 -6.64
C ARG A 86 36.08 4.65 -7.48
N SER A 87 35.96 4.94 -8.78
CA SER A 87 37.07 4.86 -9.74
C SER A 87 37.25 6.22 -10.41
N THR A 88 38.48 6.71 -10.44
CA THR A 88 38.88 7.93 -11.14
C THR A 88 40.20 7.66 -11.89
N PRO A 89 40.48 8.33 -13.03
CA PRO A 89 39.74 9.45 -13.59
C PRO A 89 38.38 9.05 -14.19
N ALA A 90 37.39 9.92 -14.08
CA ALA A 90 36.06 9.71 -14.66
C ALA A 90 35.49 11.01 -15.25
N PRO A 91 34.52 10.94 -16.17
CA PRO A 91 33.85 12.13 -16.68
C PRO A 91 33.22 12.95 -15.56
N ALA A 92 33.19 14.26 -15.74
CA ALA A 92 32.67 15.19 -14.75
C ALA A 92 31.23 15.62 -15.06
N ILE A 93 30.50 15.99 -14.01
CA ILE A 93 29.23 16.70 -14.10
C ILE A 93 29.35 17.98 -13.29
N LEU A 94 29.19 19.12 -13.95
CA LEU A 94 28.94 20.39 -13.27
C LEU A 94 27.45 20.46 -12.95
N LEU A 95 27.11 20.40 -11.66
CA LEU A 95 25.72 20.40 -11.21
C LEU A 95 25.36 21.79 -10.66
N ALA A 96 24.47 22.47 -11.39
CA ALA A 96 24.02 23.82 -11.08
C ALA A 96 22.70 23.81 -10.31
N GLN A 97 22.59 24.69 -9.32
CA GLN A 97 21.42 24.79 -8.45
C GLN A 97 20.21 25.44 -9.13
N GLY A 98 19.02 25.15 -8.63
CA GLY A 98 17.83 25.94 -8.91
C GLY A 98 17.89 27.34 -8.28
N PHE A 99 17.01 28.24 -8.72
CA PHE A 99 16.97 29.61 -8.21
C PHE A 99 16.69 29.63 -6.69
N GLY A 100 17.42 30.44 -5.93
CA GLY A 100 17.27 30.52 -4.48
C GLY A 100 17.90 29.36 -3.69
N GLY A 101 18.36 28.31 -4.38
CA GLY A 101 19.01 27.15 -3.77
C GLY A 101 20.48 27.35 -3.45
N SER A 102 21.11 26.26 -3.06
CA SER A 102 22.52 26.11 -2.69
C SER A 102 23.06 24.78 -3.20
N LYS A 103 24.39 24.60 -3.13
CA LYS A 103 25.03 23.29 -3.33
C LYS A 103 24.50 22.19 -2.40
N ASP A 104 23.93 22.54 -1.25
CA ASP A 104 23.44 21.58 -0.26
C ASP A 104 22.11 20.94 -0.72
N ASP A 105 21.30 21.67 -1.48
CA ASP A 105 20.07 21.15 -2.12
C ASP A 105 20.39 20.12 -3.22
N LEU A 106 21.59 20.22 -3.80
CA LEU A 106 22.07 19.32 -4.84
C LEU A 106 22.68 18.03 -4.28
N ASP A 107 22.88 17.92 -2.96
CA ASP A 107 23.67 16.84 -2.35
C ASP A 107 23.14 15.44 -2.68
N THR A 108 21.81 15.26 -2.66
CA THR A 108 21.19 13.97 -2.98
C THR A 108 21.40 13.59 -4.44
N ALA A 109 21.24 14.53 -5.37
CA ALA A 109 21.46 14.29 -6.79
C ALA A 109 22.95 14.04 -7.10
N ALA A 110 23.84 14.80 -6.46
CA ALA A 110 25.29 14.65 -6.61
C ALA A 110 25.79 13.27 -6.13
N HIS A 111 25.30 12.80 -4.98
CA HIS A 111 25.60 11.44 -4.51
C HIS A 111 25.08 10.36 -5.47
N ALA A 112 23.84 10.51 -5.97
CA ALA A 112 23.27 9.57 -6.92
C ALA A 112 24.12 9.51 -8.20
N LEU A 113 24.50 10.64 -8.77
CA LEU A 113 25.35 10.72 -9.97
C LEU A 113 26.76 10.18 -9.70
N ALA A 114 27.36 10.44 -8.54
CA ALA A 114 28.66 9.86 -8.18
C ALA A 114 28.61 8.33 -8.06
N THR A 115 27.48 7.76 -7.60
CA THR A 115 27.25 6.32 -7.62
C THR A 115 27.17 5.74 -9.04
N HIS A 116 26.76 6.54 -10.03
CA HIS A 116 26.77 6.18 -11.45
C HIS A 116 28.17 6.35 -12.10
N GLY A 117 29.20 6.70 -11.32
CA GLY A 117 30.58 6.74 -11.79
C GLY A 117 31.08 8.11 -12.24
N TYR A 118 30.32 9.17 -12.02
CA TYR A 118 30.73 10.54 -12.39
C TYR A 118 31.48 11.25 -11.27
N VAL A 119 32.45 12.10 -11.62
CA VAL A 119 32.95 13.14 -10.71
C VAL A 119 31.95 14.30 -10.73
N VAL A 120 31.30 14.60 -9.61
CA VAL A 120 30.29 15.68 -9.58
C VAL A 120 30.85 16.88 -8.87
N LEU A 121 30.78 18.06 -9.49
CA LEU A 121 31.05 19.34 -8.85
C LEU A 121 29.71 20.07 -8.70
N ALA A 122 29.12 19.98 -7.51
CA ALA A 122 27.97 20.80 -7.14
C ALA A 122 28.47 22.15 -6.63
N TYR A 123 27.81 23.24 -7.02
CA TYR A 123 28.23 24.57 -6.57
C TYR A 123 27.06 25.50 -6.31
N THR A 124 27.32 26.47 -5.44
CA THR A 124 26.43 27.59 -5.17
C THR A 124 26.77 28.75 -6.08
N ALA A 125 25.82 29.22 -6.89
CA ALA A 125 26.03 30.36 -7.78
C ALA A 125 26.32 31.65 -7.00
N ARG A 126 26.99 32.64 -7.64
CA ARG A 126 27.25 33.95 -7.03
C ARG A 126 25.96 34.58 -6.49
N GLY A 127 26.07 35.37 -5.43
CA GLY A 127 24.92 35.98 -4.75
C GLY A 127 24.08 35.04 -3.90
N PHE A 128 24.26 33.71 -3.97
CA PHE A 128 23.55 32.74 -3.13
C PHE A 128 24.42 32.13 -2.04
N GLY A 129 23.78 31.68 -0.96
CA GLY A 129 24.42 30.99 0.15
C GLY A 129 25.72 31.66 0.62
N ARG A 130 26.81 30.90 0.61
CA ARG A 130 28.16 31.36 0.99
C ARG A 130 28.98 31.92 -0.16
N SER A 131 28.47 31.89 -1.39
CA SER A 131 29.17 32.44 -2.54
C SER A 131 29.19 33.97 -2.50
N GLY A 132 30.28 34.53 -3.02
CA GLY A 132 30.45 35.98 -3.18
C GLY A 132 29.63 36.56 -4.33
N GLY A 133 29.77 37.87 -4.55
CA GLY A 133 29.15 38.59 -5.67
C GLY A 133 27.63 38.81 -5.57
N LEU A 134 27.06 39.31 -6.67
CA LEU A 134 25.63 39.57 -6.88
C LEU A 134 25.00 38.60 -7.88
N VAL A 135 23.67 38.47 -7.83
CA VAL A 135 22.86 37.67 -8.77
C VAL A 135 22.56 38.49 -10.02
N HIS A 136 22.98 37.99 -11.20
CA HIS A 136 22.74 38.59 -12.52
C HIS A 136 21.84 37.73 -13.42
N LEU A 137 21.14 36.75 -12.85
CA LEU A 137 20.20 35.88 -13.55
C LEU A 137 20.81 35.21 -14.79
N ASP A 138 21.82 34.36 -14.63
CA ASP A 138 22.50 33.68 -15.76
C ASP A 138 23.05 34.62 -16.84
N ALA A 139 23.45 35.84 -16.46
CA ALA A 139 24.05 36.77 -17.41
C ALA A 139 25.37 36.19 -17.99
N PRO A 140 25.60 36.31 -19.31
CA PRO A 140 26.80 35.77 -19.96
C PRO A 140 28.13 36.21 -19.35
N ALA A 141 28.19 37.46 -18.87
CA ALA A 141 29.39 38.05 -18.28
C ALA A 141 29.66 37.62 -16.83
N TYR A 142 28.70 36.97 -16.17
CA TYR A 142 28.73 36.67 -14.74
C TYR A 142 28.58 35.17 -14.47
N GLU A 143 27.38 34.65 -14.23
CA GLU A 143 27.19 33.23 -13.87
C GLU A 143 27.60 32.25 -14.98
N VAL A 144 27.36 32.59 -16.25
CA VAL A 144 27.80 31.73 -17.37
C VAL A 144 29.33 31.73 -17.50
N ALA A 145 29.96 32.89 -17.28
CA ALA A 145 31.41 33.00 -17.21
C ALA A 145 31.97 32.23 -16.00
N ASP A 146 31.27 32.21 -14.87
CA ASP A 146 31.61 31.39 -13.70
C ASP A 146 31.56 29.89 -14.01
N ALA A 147 30.54 29.43 -14.74
CA ALA A 147 30.48 28.05 -15.20
C ALA A 147 31.72 27.67 -16.03
N SER A 148 32.18 28.57 -16.91
CA SER A 148 33.43 28.37 -17.68
C SER A 148 34.69 28.32 -16.78
N LYS A 149 34.72 29.08 -15.67
CA LYS A 149 35.78 29.00 -14.65
C LYS A 149 35.73 27.67 -13.90
N LEU A 150 34.55 27.15 -13.60
CA LEU A 150 34.37 25.86 -12.94
C LEU A 150 34.78 24.69 -13.86
N VAL A 151 34.45 24.75 -15.16
CA VAL A 151 34.97 23.82 -16.18
C VAL A 151 36.50 23.87 -16.22
N THR A 152 37.08 25.07 -16.21
CA THR A 152 38.54 25.24 -16.15
C THR A 152 39.13 24.63 -14.88
N TYR A 153 38.49 24.78 -13.73
CA TYR A 153 38.89 24.15 -12.48
C TYR A 153 38.84 22.63 -12.57
N LEU A 154 37.76 22.04 -13.10
CA LEU A 154 37.64 20.60 -13.35
C LEU A 154 38.79 20.07 -14.21
N ALA A 155 39.21 20.82 -15.22
CA ALA A 155 40.36 20.47 -16.08
C ALA A 155 41.69 20.35 -15.31
N THR A 156 41.83 21.01 -14.16
CA THR A 156 43.03 20.92 -13.32
C THR A 156 43.06 19.67 -12.44
N LEU A 157 41.90 19.05 -12.20
CA LEU A 157 41.80 17.93 -11.27
C LEU A 157 42.33 16.63 -11.90
N PRO A 158 43.17 15.85 -11.20
CA PRO A 158 43.60 14.53 -11.69
C PRO A 158 42.48 13.48 -11.65
N GLN A 159 41.42 13.73 -10.88
CA GLN A 159 40.26 12.83 -10.78
C GLN A 159 39.33 12.93 -12.00
N VAL A 160 39.46 13.97 -12.82
CA VAL A 160 38.58 14.22 -13.96
C VAL A 160 39.22 13.68 -15.24
N LEU A 161 38.45 12.91 -16.00
CA LEU A 161 38.84 12.44 -17.34
C LEU A 161 38.91 13.64 -18.29
N LYS A 162 39.92 13.66 -19.15
CA LYS A 162 40.19 14.76 -20.09
C LYS A 162 40.30 14.20 -21.49
N ASP A 163 39.70 14.88 -22.45
CA ASP A 163 39.78 14.51 -23.86
C ASP A 163 41.05 15.07 -24.51
N SER A 164 41.54 16.21 -24.01
CA SER A 164 42.84 16.78 -24.34
C SER A 164 43.38 17.63 -23.16
N PRO A 165 44.67 18.08 -23.17
CA PRO A 165 45.19 18.93 -22.10
C PRO A 165 44.38 20.22 -21.91
N GLY A 166 43.80 20.40 -20.72
CA GLY A 166 42.96 21.57 -20.40
C GLY A 166 41.48 21.42 -20.81
N ASP A 167 41.10 20.26 -21.34
CA ASP A 167 39.77 19.96 -21.86
C ASP A 167 39.16 18.77 -21.09
N PRO A 168 38.39 19.03 -20.01
CA PRO A 168 37.77 17.99 -19.22
C PRO A 168 36.56 17.43 -19.97
N ARG A 169 36.37 16.11 -19.92
CA ARG A 169 35.11 15.54 -20.39
C ARG A 169 34.02 15.86 -19.37
N VAL A 170 33.10 16.76 -19.71
CA VAL A 170 32.15 17.35 -18.76
C VAL A 170 30.77 17.56 -19.34
N GLY A 171 29.75 17.12 -18.60
CA GLY A 171 28.36 17.52 -18.81
C GLY A 171 27.93 18.61 -17.82
N VAL A 172 26.97 19.44 -18.21
CA VAL A 172 26.32 20.41 -17.30
C VAL A 172 24.88 20.02 -17.09
N ALA A 173 24.46 19.91 -15.83
CA ALA A 173 23.10 19.56 -15.46
C ALA A 173 22.53 20.51 -14.41
N GLY A 174 21.23 20.75 -14.45
CA GLY A 174 20.54 21.55 -13.45
C GLY A 174 19.05 21.70 -13.74
N SER A 175 18.31 22.15 -12.72
CA SER A 175 16.89 22.47 -12.82
C SER A 175 16.66 23.97 -12.78
N SER A 176 15.62 24.45 -13.46
CA SER A 176 15.19 25.84 -13.44
C SER A 176 16.34 26.75 -13.89
N TYR A 177 16.80 27.62 -12.99
CA TYR A 177 18.02 28.41 -13.10
C TYR A 177 19.23 27.61 -13.61
N GLY A 178 19.57 26.51 -12.94
CA GLY A 178 20.70 25.67 -13.34
C GLY A 178 20.54 25.02 -14.72
N GLY A 179 19.30 24.81 -15.17
CA GLY A 179 19.01 24.28 -16.50
C GLY A 179 19.32 25.30 -17.61
N ALA A 180 18.92 26.56 -17.41
CA ALA A 180 19.19 27.64 -18.37
C ALA A 180 20.68 27.94 -18.43
N LEU A 181 21.34 28.01 -17.26
CA LEU A 181 22.78 28.09 -17.17
C LEU A 181 23.46 26.98 -17.99
N GLY A 182 23.00 25.73 -17.91
CA GLY A 182 23.57 24.63 -18.69
C GLY A 182 23.54 24.89 -20.20
N LEU A 183 22.41 25.37 -20.72
CA LEU A 183 22.26 25.75 -22.14
C LEU A 183 23.17 26.92 -22.51
N LEU A 184 23.17 27.99 -21.72
CA LEU A 184 23.98 29.18 -21.95
C LEU A 184 25.49 28.88 -21.85
N ALA A 185 25.90 28.06 -20.90
CA ALA A 185 27.28 27.62 -20.72
C ALA A 185 27.75 26.77 -21.90
N ALA A 186 26.93 25.86 -22.42
CA ALA A 186 27.28 25.07 -23.60
C ALA A 186 27.39 25.92 -24.88
N ALA A 187 26.63 27.03 -24.96
CA ALA A 187 26.81 27.98 -26.05
C ALA A 187 28.15 28.72 -25.95
N GLN A 188 28.55 29.11 -24.73
CA GLN A 188 29.72 29.95 -24.46
C GLN A 188 31.05 29.17 -24.38
N ASP A 189 31.05 27.97 -23.81
CA ASP A 189 32.23 27.12 -23.61
C ASP A 189 32.08 25.79 -24.36
N LYS A 190 32.85 25.63 -25.44
CA LYS A 190 32.78 24.44 -26.33
C LYS A 190 33.32 23.15 -25.71
N ARG A 191 33.89 23.22 -24.50
CA ARG A 191 34.33 22.05 -23.74
C ARG A 191 33.18 21.33 -23.03
N VAL A 192 31.97 21.90 -23.02
CA VAL A 192 30.79 21.21 -22.50
C VAL A 192 30.33 20.16 -23.51
N ASP A 193 30.42 18.89 -23.14
CA ASP A 193 30.12 17.75 -24.02
C ASP A 193 28.64 17.38 -24.06
N ALA A 194 27.89 17.69 -22.99
CA ALA A 194 26.48 17.33 -22.88
C ALA A 194 25.72 18.26 -21.92
N VAL A 195 24.44 18.47 -22.18
CA VAL A 195 23.55 19.27 -21.31
C VAL A 195 22.35 18.45 -20.88
N ALA A 196 21.96 18.58 -19.61
CA ALA A 196 20.69 18.11 -19.09
C ALA A 196 19.99 19.26 -18.36
N ALA A 197 18.99 19.85 -19.02
CA ALA A 197 18.27 21.01 -18.49
C ALA A 197 16.84 20.60 -18.11
N ASP A 198 16.53 20.75 -16.83
CA ASP A 198 15.23 20.41 -16.27
C ASP A 198 14.44 21.69 -15.94
N ILE A 199 13.13 21.69 -16.22
CA ILE A 199 12.16 22.73 -15.86
C ILE A 199 12.64 24.16 -16.14
N THR A 200 13.20 24.46 -17.31
CA THR A 200 13.87 25.74 -17.57
C THR A 200 13.16 26.60 -18.62
N TRP A 201 13.62 27.84 -18.80
CA TRP A 201 13.09 28.77 -19.80
C TRP A 201 13.82 28.68 -21.14
N ASN A 202 13.13 29.13 -22.19
CA ASN A 202 13.69 29.48 -23.48
C ASN A 202 13.94 30.99 -23.56
N ASP A 203 12.93 31.80 -23.22
CA ASP A 203 13.03 33.26 -23.15
C ASP A 203 12.40 33.80 -21.86
N LEU A 204 13.27 34.27 -20.96
CA LEU A 204 12.89 34.77 -19.64
C LEU A 204 12.00 36.01 -19.71
N SER A 205 12.16 36.83 -20.77
CA SER A 205 11.30 37.99 -21.00
C SER A 205 9.86 37.56 -21.25
N THR A 206 9.64 36.55 -22.09
CA THR A 206 8.30 36.01 -22.36
C THR A 206 7.78 35.10 -21.25
N ALA A 207 8.65 34.52 -20.43
CA ALA A 207 8.26 33.72 -19.27
C ALA A 207 7.68 34.59 -18.14
N LEU A 208 8.28 35.75 -17.87
CA LEU A 208 7.84 36.70 -16.84
C LEU A 208 6.83 37.73 -17.36
N PHE A 209 6.90 38.06 -18.65
CA PHE A 209 5.98 38.95 -19.36
C PHE A 209 5.46 38.28 -20.65
N PRO A 210 4.58 37.26 -20.55
CA PRO A 210 3.93 36.69 -21.72
C PRO A 210 3.34 37.75 -22.64
N ASN A 211 3.43 37.53 -23.96
CA ASN A 211 3.06 38.46 -25.03
C ASN A 211 3.93 39.74 -25.16
N ALA A 212 4.98 39.92 -24.34
CA ALA A 212 5.86 41.08 -24.47
C ALA A 212 6.59 41.10 -25.82
N GLY A 213 6.65 42.29 -26.42
CA GLY A 213 7.22 42.54 -27.74
C GLY A 213 7.83 43.94 -27.82
N ALA A 214 8.16 44.39 -29.03
CA ALA A 214 8.80 45.70 -29.24
C ALA A 214 7.91 46.89 -28.79
N THR A 215 6.59 46.75 -28.88
CA THR A 215 5.60 47.79 -28.55
C THR A 215 4.59 47.34 -27.50
N ASP A 216 4.68 46.10 -27.04
CA ASP A 216 3.73 45.50 -26.11
C ASP A 216 4.47 45.12 -24.82
N PRO A 217 4.07 45.65 -23.64
CA PRO A 217 4.74 45.35 -22.38
C PRO A 217 4.46 43.91 -21.87
N GLY A 218 3.52 43.19 -22.50
CA GLY A 218 3.08 41.87 -22.06
C GLY A 218 2.30 41.90 -20.73
N VAL A 219 1.94 40.72 -20.25
CA VAL A 219 1.24 40.54 -18.96
C VAL A 219 2.24 40.16 -17.88
N PHE A 220 2.43 41.00 -16.86
CA PHE A 220 3.37 40.70 -15.79
C PHE A 220 2.91 39.53 -14.91
N LYS A 221 3.70 38.45 -14.84
CA LYS A 221 3.46 37.27 -13.99
C LYS A 221 3.89 37.54 -12.53
N LYS A 222 3.13 38.41 -11.85
CA LYS A 222 3.50 39.01 -10.55
C LYS A 222 3.76 38.01 -9.42
N GLN A 223 3.02 36.90 -9.34
CA GLN A 223 3.18 35.95 -8.22
C GLN A 223 4.53 35.26 -8.28
N TRP A 224 4.88 34.67 -9.44
CA TRP A 224 6.15 34.01 -9.64
C TRP A 224 7.34 34.97 -9.59
N ALA A 225 7.19 36.18 -10.15
CA ALA A 225 8.21 37.22 -10.00
C ALA A 225 8.44 37.56 -8.52
N GLY A 226 7.38 37.71 -7.72
CA GLY A 226 7.49 37.93 -6.29
C GLY A 226 8.22 36.81 -5.55
N VAL A 227 7.94 35.55 -5.88
CA VAL A 227 8.64 34.37 -5.31
C VAL A 227 10.13 34.38 -5.68
N LEU A 228 10.45 34.60 -6.96
CA LEU A 228 11.82 34.67 -7.44
C LEU A 228 12.60 35.76 -6.69
N PHE A 229 12.09 36.99 -6.65
CA PHE A 229 12.81 38.10 -6.02
C PHE A 229 12.87 38.02 -4.49
N SER A 230 11.86 37.45 -3.82
CA SER A 230 11.90 37.24 -2.37
C SER A 230 12.85 36.12 -1.94
N SER A 231 13.03 35.07 -2.75
CA SER A 231 13.92 33.94 -2.41
C SER A 231 15.41 34.34 -2.37
N ALA A 232 15.83 35.31 -3.19
CA ALA A 232 17.19 35.85 -3.19
C ALA A 232 17.39 37.05 -2.24
N ALA A 233 16.32 37.50 -1.55
CA ALA A 233 16.38 38.59 -0.58
C ALA A 233 16.95 38.17 0.80
N GLY A 234 17.36 36.90 0.97
CA GLY A 234 17.84 36.37 2.25
C GLY A 234 19.03 37.12 2.86
N GLN A 235 18.86 37.53 4.12
CA GLN A 235 19.87 37.93 5.14
C GLN A 235 20.78 39.15 4.85
N GLN A 236 20.49 39.99 3.86
CA GLN A 236 21.24 41.25 3.63
C GLN A 236 20.32 42.48 3.61
N PRO A 237 20.75 43.63 4.15
CA PRO A 237 19.95 44.86 4.17
C PRO A 237 19.85 45.45 2.76
N GLY A 238 18.63 45.57 2.22
CA GLY A 238 18.33 46.19 0.93
C GLY A 238 16.99 45.71 0.36
N ALA A 239 16.39 46.50 -0.55
CA ALA A 239 15.06 46.21 -1.09
C ALA A 239 15.01 44.99 -2.04
N CYS A 240 16.16 44.52 -2.55
CA CYS A 240 16.27 43.32 -3.40
C CYS A 240 17.44 42.39 -2.98
N GLY A 241 17.86 42.39 -1.71
CA GLY A 241 18.95 41.52 -1.24
C GLY A 241 20.23 41.58 -2.10
N ARG A 242 20.64 40.43 -2.67
CA ARG A 242 21.89 40.29 -3.43
C ARG A 242 21.72 40.34 -4.96
N PHE A 243 20.58 40.82 -5.47
CA PHE A 243 20.44 41.08 -6.91
C PHE A 243 21.33 42.22 -7.37
N ALA A 244 21.77 42.14 -8.63
CA ALA A 244 22.41 43.25 -9.32
C ALA A 244 21.50 44.50 -9.34
N PRO A 245 22.06 45.73 -9.26
CA PRO A 245 21.26 46.95 -9.16
C PRO A 245 20.29 47.18 -10.32
N ASP A 246 20.68 46.82 -11.53
CA ASP A 246 19.87 46.91 -12.76
C ASP A 246 18.69 45.93 -12.74
N LEU A 247 18.91 44.68 -12.32
CA LEU A 247 17.84 43.69 -12.11
C LEU A 247 16.88 44.11 -11.00
N CYS A 248 17.40 44.64 -9.90
CA CYS A 248 16.58 45.15 -8.82
C CYS A 248 15.70 46.32 -9.28
N ALA A 249 16.27 47.28 -10.02
CA ALA A 249 15.52 48.41 -10.56
C ALA A 249 14.44 47.94 -11.55
N ALA A 250 14.77 47.00 -12.42
CA ALA A 250 13.82 46.41 -13.37
C ALA A 250 12.65 45.73 -12.63
N TYR A 251 12.92 44.89 -11.64
CA TYR A 251 11.85 44.26 -10.86
C TYR A 251 11.00 45.25 -10.09
N GLN A 252 11.60 46.23 -9.42
CA GLN A 252 10.86 47.25 -8.68
C GLN A 252 9.94 48.05 -9.61
N HIS A 253 10.40 48.37 -10.82
CA HIS A 253 9.56 48.99 -11.83
C HIS A 253 8.37 48.08 -12.16
N ALA A 254 8.60 46.82 -12.55
CA ALA A 254 7.52 45.89 -12.90
C ALA A 254 6.55 45.63 -11.74
N ALA A 255 7.06 45.49 -10.52
CA ALA A 255 6.25 45.24 -9.32
C ALA A 255 5.36 46.43 -8.94
N THR A 256 5.77 47.65 -9.27
CA THR A 256 5.02 48.88 -8.94
C THR A 256 4.09 49.34 -10.07
N THR A 257 4.53 49.22 -11.32
CA THR A 257 3.76 49.67 -12.49
C THR A 257 2.92 48.56 -13.12
N GLY A 258 3.32 47.30 -12.92
CA GLY A 258 2.73 46.17 -13.62
C GLY A 258 3.21 46.00 -15.07
N GLN A 259 4.17 46.82 -15.51
CA GLN A 259 4.61 46.91 -16.90
C GLN A 259 6.09 46.58 -17.04
N SER A 260 6.46 46.06 -18.21
CA SER A 260 7.87 45.98 -18.62
C SER A 260 8.25 47.18 -19.49
N ASP A 261 9.55 47.45 -19.57
CA ASP A 261 10.13 48.39 -20.52
C ASP A 261 11.19 47.71 -21.41
N GLY A 262 11.64 48.41 -22.45
CA GLY A 262 12.60 47.83 -23.40
C GLY A 262 13.95 47.46 -22.78
N ALA A 263 14.39 48.18 -21.74
CA ALA A 263 15.65 47.90 -21.05
C ALA A 263 15.54 46.59 -20.25
N MET A 264 14.46 46.42 -19.50
CA MET A 264 14.12 45.20 -18.76
C MET A 264 14.00 43.99 -19.68
N LEU A 265 13.25 44.10 -20.78
CA LEU A 265 13.09 42.99 -21.73
C LEU A 265 14.43 42.61 -22.36
N SER A 266 15.29 43.60 -22.66
CA SER A 266 16.64 43.34 -23.18
C SER A 266 17.53 42.63 -22.16
N LEU A 267 17.45 43.03 -20.88
CA LEU A 267 18.17 42.39 -19.78
C LEU A 267 17.75 40.93 -19.61
N LEU A 268 16.44 40.64 -19.58
CA LEU A 268 15.93 39.27 -19.46
C LEU A 268 16.26 38.41 -20.70
N ARG A 269 16.22 38.98 -21.90
CA ARG A 269 16.61 38.28 -23.14
C ARG A 269 18.09 37.97 -23.20
N ALA A 270 18.96 38.83 -22.66
CA ALA A 270 20.39 38.54 -22.60
C ALA A 270 20.71 37.28 -21.77
N SER A 271 19.83 36.95 -20.82
CA SER A 271 19.87 35.76 -19.97
C SER A 271 19.03 34.59 -20.50
N SER A 272 18.73 34.55 -21.79
CA SER A 272 17.79 33.59 -22.37
C SER A 272 18.44 32.65 -23.39
N PRO A 273 18.28 31.32 -23.24
CA PRO A 273 18.76 30.34 -24.20
C PRO A 273 18.32 30.60 -25.65
N ALA A 274 17.13 31.17 -25.86
CA ALA A 274 16.59 31.53 -27.18
C ALA A 274 17.57 32.37 -28.03
N THR A 275 18.47 33.12 -27.40
CA THR A 275 19.45 33.97 -28.11
C THR A 275 20.71 33.24 -28.52
N VAL A 276 20.87 31.97 -28.13
CA VAL A 276 22.14 31.24 -28.29
C VAL A 276 21.99 29.78 -28.77
N LEU A 277 20.76 29.31 -29.06
CA LEU A 277 20.52 27.90 -29.44
C LEU A 277 21.33 27.46 -30.66
N ASP A 278 21.56 28.37 -31.60
CA ASP A 278 22.37 28.19 -32.82
C ASP A 278 23.85 27.89 -32.53
N ARG A 279 24.33 28.25 -31.34
CA ARG A 279 25.72 28.04 -30.91
C ARG A 279 25.88 26.80 -30.03
N ILE A 280 24.80 26.16 -29.58
CA ILE A 280 24.89 24.97 -28.73
C ILE A 280 25.10 23.75 -29.63
N THR A 281 26.26 23.10 -29.54
CA THR A 281 26.57 21.87 -30.30
C THR A 281 26.54 20.61 -29.42
N ALA A 282 26.54 20.79 -28.09
CA ALA A 282 26.46 19.71 -27.13
C ALA A 282 25.08 19.02 -27.20
N PRO A 283 25.03 17.68 -27.34
CA PRO A 283 23.79 16.93 -27.19
C PRO A 283 23.06 17.30 -25.89
N THR A 284 21.77 17.60 -26.01
CA THR A 284 20.97 18.16 -24.91
C THR A 284 19.75 17.29 -24.61
N VAL A 285 19.48 17.00 -23.33
CA VAL A 285 18.16 16.56 -22.87
C VAL A 285 17.42 17.71 -22.20
N LEU A 286 16.16 17.90 -22.59
CA LEU A 286 15.23 18.85 -22.01
C LEU A 286 14.16 18.07 -21.26
N ILE A 287 14.10 18.25 -19.95
CA ILE A 287 13.15 17.59 -19.07
C ILE A 287 12.19 18.66 -18.57
N GLN A 288 10.88 18.49 -18.75
CA GLN A 288 9.90 19.51 -18.41
C GLN A 288 8.72 18.95 -17.63
N GLY A 289 8.24 19.72 -16.65
CA GLY A 289 7.09 19.39 -15.84
C GLY A 289 5.78 19.79 -16.52
N GLU A 290 4.83 18.87 -16.63
CA GLU A 290 3.49 19.11 -17.20
C GLU A 290 2.64 20.10 -16.39
N GLN A 291 2.97 20.32 -15.11
CA GLN A 291 2.27 21.24 -14.22
C GLN A 291 3.04 22.56 -14.01
N ASP A 292 4.12 22.79 -14.75
CA ASP A 292 4.95 23.99 -14.58
C ASP A 292 4.26 25.25 -15.12
N SER A 293 3.77 26.10 -14.22
CA SER A 293 3.15 27.39 -14.57
C SER A 293 4.17 28.54 -14.68
N LEU A 294 5.39 28.37 -14.15
CA LEU A 294 6.47 29.35 -14.27
C LEU A 294 7.06 29.30 -15.68
N PHE A 295 7.55 28.12 -16.06
CA PHE A 295 8.11 27.80 -17.37
C PHE A 295 7.28 26.67 -17.99
N PRO A 296 6.18 26.99 -18.70
CA PRO A 296 5.32 25.97 -19.28
C PRO A 296 6.03 25.09 -20.30
N LEU A 297 5.41 23.95 -20.62
CA LEU A 297 5.89 23.00 -21.65
C LEU A 297 6.33 23.69 -22.97
N GLY A 298 5.69 24.80 -23.35
CA GLY A 298 6.06 25.59 -24.52
C GLY A 298 7.47 26.18 -24.50
N GLN A 299 8.07 26.40 -23.33
CA GLN A 299 9.45 26.87 -23.19
C GLN A 299 10.45 25.74 -23.52
N ALA A 300 10.23 24.54 -22.98
CA ALA A 300 11.03 23.37 -23.33
C ALA A 300 10.89 23.02 -24.81
N ASP A 301 9.67 23.06 -25.35
CA ASP A 301 9.40 22.87 -26.76
C ASP A 301 10.18 23.87 -27.65
N ALA A 302 10.15 25.16 -27.30
CA ALA A 302 10.87 26.18 -28.05
C ALA A 302 12.39 25.95 -28.05
N ASN A 303 12.95 25.54 -26.91
CA ASN A 303 14.35 25.10 -26.83
C ASN A 303 14.61 23.88 -27.73
N ALA A 304 13.76 22.86 -27.67
CA ALA A 304 13.90 21.62 -28.44
C ALA A 304 13.89 21.90 -29.95
N ARG A 305 12.90 22.68 -30.42
CA ARG A 305 12.79 23.07 -31.83
C ARG A 305 13.96 23.93 -32.29
N GLY A 306 14.41 24.87 -31.47
CA GLY A 306 15.56 25.71 -31.82
C GLY A 306 16.86 24.91 -31.92
N LEU A 307 17.13 24.01 -30.96
CA LEU A 307 18.29 23.11 -31.01
C LEU A 307 18.25 22.18 -32.23
N ALA A 308 17.09 21.54 -32.47
CA ALA A 308 16.90 20.65 -33.61
C ALA A 308 17.05 21.38 -34.94
N ALA A 309 16.57 22.62 -35.06
CA ALA A 309 16.71 23.44 -36.26
C ALA A 309 18.17 23.75 -36.62
N HIS A 310 19.08 23.68 -35.65
CA HIS A 310 20.52 23.87 -35.83
C HIS A 310 21.31 22.55 -35.84
N GLY A 311 20.62 21.40 -35.91
CA GLY A 311 21.24 20.07 -36.03
C GLY A 311 21.79 19.51 -34.72
N THR A 312 21.47 20.11 -33.58
CA THR A 312 21.93 19.65 -32.27
C THR A 312 21.08 18.47 -31.80
N PRO A 313 21.68 17.32 -31.46
CA PRO A 313 20.93 16.18 -30.95
C PRO A 313 20.18 16.55 -29.68
N VAL A 314 18.86 16.41 -29.69
CA VAL A 314 17.99 16.79 -28.58
C VAL A 314 17.06 15.66 -28.19
N LYS A 315 16.96 15.40 -26.88
CA LYS A 315 15.91 14.56 -26.27
C LYS A 315 14.95 15.45 -25.51
N GLU A 316 13.66 15.20 -25.60
CA GLU A 316 12.65 15.91 -24.82
C GLU A 316 11.87 14.91 -23.95
N ILE A 317 11.66 15.24 -22.67
CA ILE A 317 10.93 14.42 -21.72
C ILE A 317 9.92 15.30 -20.99
N TRP A 318 8.63 15.08 -21.21
CA TRP A 318 7.54 15.68 -20.46
C TRP A 318 7.08 14.72 -19.38
N ARG A 319 7.24 15.14 -18.13
CA ARG A 319 6.95 14.34 -16.94
C ARG A 319 5.94 15.06 -16.05
N SER A 320 5.24 14.29 -15.22
CA SER A 320 4.43 14.87 -14.14
C SER A 320 5.29 15.71 -13.19
N GLY A 321 4.68 16.73 -12.57
CA GLY A 321 5.36 17.70 -11.70
C GLY A 321 5.73 18.99 -12.45
N GLY A 322 6.74 19.70 -11.94
CA GLY A 322 7.13 21.05 -12.38
C GLY A 322 7.42 21.94 -11.17
N HIS A 323 7.55 23.26 -11.36
CA HIS A 323 7.69 24.20 -10.23
C HIS A 323 6.49 24.20 -9.26
N ASP A 324 5.31 23.80 -9.74
CA ASP A 324 4.08 23.69 -8.95
C ASP A 324 3.87 22.31 -8.32
N GLY A 325 4.74 21.33 -8.62
CA GLY A 325 4.64 19.94 -8.17
C GLY A 325 5.94 19.42 -7.56
N THR A 326 5.95 18.18 -7.07
CA THR A 326 7.15 17.58 -6.47
C THR A 326 7.84 16.65 -7.46
N THR A 327 9.17 16.65 -7.46
CA THR A 327 9.99 15.67 -8.19
C THR A 327 11.15 15.28 -7.30
N SER A 328 11.42 13.99 -7.17
CA SER A 328 12.51 13.55 -6.30
C SER A 328 13.86 13.83 -6.96
N ALA A 329 14.84 14.31 -6.17
CA ALA A 329 16.19 14.55 -6.66
C ALA A 329 16.86 13.28 -7.23
N LYS A 330 16.46 12.09 -6.76
CA LYS A 330 16.92 10.80 -7.26
C LYS A 330 16.38 10.48 -8.65
N GLU A 331 15.11 10.79 -8.89
CA GLU A 331 14.49 10.59 -10.21
C GLU A 331 15.16 11.48 -11.26
N LEU A 332 15.37 12.76 -10.92
CA LEU A 332 16.11 13.69 -11.79
C LEU A 332 17.53 13.20 -12.08
N ALA A 333 18.26 12.76 -11.05
CA ALA A 333 19.60 12.19 -11.23
C ALA A 333 19.59 10.94 -12.13
N GLY A 334 18.51 10.15 -12.10
CA GLY A 334 18.29 9.04 -13.02
C GLY A 334 18.23 9.49 -14.48
N TYR A 335 17.37 10.47 -14.81
CA TYR A 335 17.30 11.01 -16.18
C TYR A 335 18.64 11.58 -16.66
N VAL A 336 19.36 12.31 -15.79
CA VAL A 336 20.68 12.85 -16.12
C VAL A 336 21.69 11.72 -16.37
N ALA A 337 21.72 10.70 -15.52
CA ALA A 337 22.63 9.56 -15.68
C ALA A 337 22.35 8.76 -16.96
N ASP A 338 21.07 8.52 -17.27
CA ASP A 338 20.62 7.81 -18.48
C ASP A 338 21.00 8.58 -19.75
N TRP A 339 20.90 9.91 -19.73
CA TRP A 339 21.30 10.76 -20.85
C TRP A 339 22.82 10.85 -21.01
N PHE A 340 23.55 11.09 -19.92
CA PHE A 340 25.01 11.26 -19.97
C PHE A 340 25.77 9.95 -20.16
N GLY A 341 25.19 8.79 -19.86
CA GLY A 341 25.85 7.49 -20.03
C GLY A 341 26.33 7.26 -21.47
N PRO A 342 25.44 7.32 -22.48
CA PRO A 342 25.83 7.19 -23.88
C PRO A 342 26.81 8.27 -24.35
N VAL A 343 26.68 9.51 -23.88
CA VAL A 343 27.48 10.65 -24.36
C VAL A 343 28.86 10.72 -23.70
N LEU A 344 28.91 10.77 -22.36
CA LEU A 344 30.15 10.98 -21.61
C LEU A 344 30.92 9.67 -21.37
N LEU A 345 30.22 8.57 -21.09
CA LEU A 345 30.85 7.25 -20.90
C LEU A 345 31.01 6.49 -22.24
N ARG A 346 30.49 7.02 -23.36
CA ARG A 346 30.52 6.42 -24.70
C ARG A 346 29.89 5.03 -24.77
N HIS A 347 28.81 4.82 -24.00
CA HIS A 347 28.03 3.59 -24.00
C HIS A 347 26.84 3.67 -24.97
N GLY A 348 27.09 3.48 -26.27
CA GLY A 348 26.05 3.48 -27.29
C GLY A 348 25.77 4.86 -27.89
N GLN A 349 24.61 5.00 -28.54
CA GLN A 349 24.18 6.25 -29.18
C GLN A 349 23.19 7.01 -28.28
N PRO A 350 23.23 8.35 -28.23
CA PRO A 350 22.27 9.14 -27.49
C PRO A 350 20.87 8.97 -28.08
N ASP A 351 19.89 8.85 -27.20
CA ASP A 351 18.49 8.65 -27.53
C ASP A 351 17.77 9.99 -27.75
N THR A 352 17.48 10.38 -28.99
CA THR A 352 16.82 11.65 -29.32
C THR A 352 15.29 11.57 -29.43
N SER A 353 14.70 10.58 -28.74
CA SER A 353 13.24 10.43 -28.71
C SER A 353 12.53 11.56 -27.94
N PHE A 354 11.22 11.63 -28.12
CA PHE A 354 10.34 12.44 -27.27
C PHE A 354 9.47 11.54 -26.41
N GLU A 355 9.53 11.77 -25.11
CA GLU A 355 8.80 11.00 -24.11
C GLU A 355 7.80 11.91 -23.39
N VAL A 356 6.58 11.40 -23.19
CA VAL A 356 5.52 12.14 -22.51
C VAL A 356 4.77 11.22 -21.55
N ALA A 357 4.56 11.68 -20.32
CA ALA A 357 3.90 10.94 -19.26
C ALA A 357 2.37 11.13 -19.32
N VAL A 358 1.64 10.29 -20.03
CA VAL A 358 0.19 10.45 -20.19
C VAL A 358 -0.55 10.09 -18.89
N PRO A 359 -1.20 11.05 -18.20
CA PRO A 359 -1.88 10.78 -16.93
C PRO A 359 -3.05 9.80 -17.09
N GLY A 360 -3.28 8.94 -16.10
CA GLY A 360 -4.46 8.07 -16.03
C GLY A 360 -4.52 6.93 -17.07
N SER A 361 -3.41 6.65 -17.76
CA SER A 361 -3.36 5.70 -18.88
C SER A 361 -2.79 4.31 -18.52
N ALA A 362 -2.43 4.09 -17.25
CA ALA A 362 -2.04 2.80 -16.69
C ALA A 362 -2.54 2.66 -15.25
N ILE A 363 -2.54 1.43 -14.72
CA ILE A 363 -2.82 1.13 -13.31
C ILE A 363 -1.55 0.55 -12.71
N SER A 364 -1.06 1.15 -11.62
CA SER A 364 0.08 0.64 -10.86
C SER A 364 -0.22 -0.76 -10.36
N THR A 365 0.66 -1.71 -10.65
CA THR A 365 0.56 -3.08 -10.13
C THR A 365 0.80 -3.16 -8.63
N ASP A 366 1.45 -2.15 -8.06
CA ASP A 366 1.84 -2.12 -6.64
C ASP A 366 0.77 -1.45 -5.78
N THR A 367 0.13 -0.40 -6.30
CA THR A 367 -0.85 0.41 -5.55
C THR A 367 -2.29 0.29 -6.06
N GLY A 368 -2.50 -0.32 -7.23
CA GLY A 368 -3.82 -0.38 -7.88
C GLY A 368 -4.37 0.97 -8.32
N GLN A 369 -3.58 2.05 -8.21
CA GLN A 369 -3.98 3.41 -8.58
C GLN A 369 -3.64 3.71 -10.03
N ALA A 370 -4.41 4.61 -10.63
CA ALA A 370 -4.09 5.12 -11.96
C ALA A 370 -2.74 5.86 -11.92
N VAL A 371 -1.81 5.44 -12.78
CA VAL A 371 -0.49 6.05 -12.95
C VAL A 371 -0.30 6.53 -14.38
N ALA A 372 0.61 7.48 -14.56
CA ALA A 372 0.98 7.94 -15.89
C ALA A 372 1.71 6.82 -16.65
N ARG A 373 1.41 6.67 -17.94
CA ARG A 373 2.16 5.79 -18.86
C ARG A 373 3.01 6.67 -19.75
N THR A 374 4.29 6.36 -19.86
CA THR A 374 5.16 7.04 -20.81
C THR A 374 4.81 6.61 -22.24
N LEU A 375 4.36 7.55 -23.06
CA LEU A 375 4.38 7.43 -24.50
C LEU A 375 5.74 7.91 -25.01
N ARG A 376 6.25 7.21 -26.02
CA ARG A 376 7.53 7.51 -26.64
C ARG A 376 7.32 7.64 -28.15
N ALA A 377 7.83 8.72 -28.70
CA ALA A 377 7.87 8.97 -30.12
C ALA A 377 9.33 9.07 -30.59
N ASP A 378 9.61 8.59 -31.80
CA ASP A 378 10.99 8.40 -32.26
C ASP A 378 11.72 9.74 -32.53
N ASP A 379 10.97 10.82 -32.75
CA ASP A 379 11.51 12.17 -33.01
C ASP A 379 10.67 13.24 -32.29
N ALA A 380 11.32 14.19 -31.62
CA ALA A 380 10.67 15.26 -30.84
C ALA A 380 9.90 16.30 -31.65
N THR A 381 10.20 16.42 -32.93
CA THR A 381 9.64 17.45 -33.82
C THR A 381 8.69 16.87 -34.86
N THR A 382 9.02 15.74 -35.48
CA THR A 382 8.22 15.17 -36.59
C THR A 382 7.07 14.29 -36.13
N SER A 383 7.07 13.83 -34.89
CA SER A 383 6.01 12.95 -34.35
C SER A 383 4.77 13.71 -33.88
N ARG A 384 4.77 15.03 -34.05
CA ARG A 384 3.68 15.93 -33.68
C ARG A 384 2.61 15.91 -34.75
N ARG A 385 1.37 15.69 -34.32
CA ARG A 385 0.20 15.64 -35.16
C ARG A 385 -0.72 16.79 -34.81
N THR A 386 -1.30 17.42 -35.82
CA THR A 386 -2.41 18.36 -35.63
C THR A 386 -3.72 17.69 -36.03
N SER A 387 -4.77 17.95 -35.25
CA SER A 387 -6.14 17.60 -35.58
C SER A 387 -6.99 18.86 -35.54
N HIS A 388 -7.93 19.00 -36.46
CA HIS A 388 -8.83 20.14 -36.50
C HIS A 388 -10.16 19.76 -35.87
N LEU A 389 -10.66 20.62 -34.99
CA LEU A 389 -11.97 20.49 -34.36
C LEU A 389 -12.72 21.81 -34.48
N THR A 390 -13.98 21.74 -34.90
CA THR A 390 -14.86 22.89 -34.84
C THR A 390 -15.34 23.09 -33.40
N VAL A 391 -15.11 24.28 -32.87
CA VAL A 391 -15.78 24.78 -31.67
C VAL A 391 -16.85 25.79 -32.08
N ALA A 392 -17.93 25.87 -31.31
CA ALA A 392 -19.04 26.76 -31.62
C ALA A 392 -19.54 27.50 -30.37
N GLY A 393 -20.09 28.69 -30.59
CA GLY A 393 -20.76 29.47 -29.55
C GLY A 393 -21.07 30.90 -30.03
N PRO A 394 -22.12 31.54 -29.47
CA PRO A 394 -22.41 32.93 -29.79
C PRO A 394 -21.33 33.86 -29.21
N PRO A 395 -21.21 35.11 -29.72
CA PRO A 395 -20.40 36.14 -29.09
C PRO A 395 -20.82 36.35 -27.63
N GLN A 396 -19.85 36.33 -26.73
CA GLN A 396 -20.08 36.43 -25.28
C GLN A 396 -19.45 37.72 -24.75
N THR A 397 -20.17 38.40 -23.86
CA THR A 397 -19.64 39.58 -23.16
C THR A 397 -19.12 39.18 -21.79
N VAL A 398 -17.86 39.51 -21.52
CA VAL A 398 -17.17 39.21 -20.27
C VAL A 398 -16.69 40.51 -19.62
N TYR A 399 -16.67 40.54 -18.30
CA TYR A 399 -16.37 41.73 -17.51
C TYR A 399 -15.12 41.50 -16.66
N ALA A 400 -14.15 42.40 -16.75
CA ALA A 400 -13.01 42.43 -15.83
C ALA A 400 -13.29 43.46 -14.72
N PRO A 401 -13.47 43.02 -13.46
CA PRO A 401 -13.62 43.96 -12.35
C PRO A 401 -12.33 44.76 -12.15
N ALA A 402 -12.46 45.98 -11.59
CA ALA A 402 -11.32 46.84 -11.29
C ALA A 402 -10.35 46.13 -10.33
N GLY A 403 -9.07 46.02 -10.71
CA GLY A 403 -8.05 45.29 -9.94
C GLY A 403 -8.24 43.77 -9.94
N GLY A 404 -9.26 43.26 -10.64
CA GLY A 404 -9.48 41.84 -10.86
C GLY A 404 -10.04 41.06 -9.67
N SER A 405 -10.70 41.71 -8.70
CA SER A 405 -11.31 41.02 -7.55
C SER A 405 -12.82 40.81 -7.75
N PRO A 406 -13.36 39.57 -7.67
CA PRO A 406 -12.64 38.30 -7.46
C PRO A 406 -11.85 37.86 -8.71
N ALA A 407 -10.71 37.17 -8.49
CA ALA A 407 -9.83 36.65 -9.53
C ALA A 407 -9.89 35.12 -9.59
N ALA A 408 -9.79 34.54 -10.78
CA ALA A 408 -9.59 33.10 -10.91
C ALA A 408 -8.25 32.68 -10.30
N VAL A 409 -8.20 31.47 -9.74
CA VAL A 409 -6.98 30.86 -9.20
C VAL A 409 -6.73 29.58 -9.99
N THR A 410 -5.92 29.69 -11.03
CA THR A 410 -5.64 28.59 -11.95
C THR A 410 -4.34 27.86 -11.61
N SER A 411 -3.32 28.62 -11.18
CA SER A 411 -2.06 28.10 -10.65
C SER A 411 -1.69 28.80 -9.33
N VAL A 412 -1.15 28.06 -8.37
CA VAL A 412 -0.57 28.62 -7.14
C VAL A 412 0.83 28.04 -6.94
N PRO A 413 1.88 28.89 -6.92
CA PRO A 413 3.26 28.43 -6.72
C PRO A 413 3.40 27.52 -5.49
N GLY A 414 3.96 26.34 -5.68
CA GLY A 414 4.27 25.39 -4.60
C GLY A 414 3.06 24.67 -3.96
N LEU A 415 1.83 24.87 -4.46
CA LEU A 415 0.60 24.28 -3.91
C LEU A 415 -0.19 23.41 -4.92
N GLY A 416 0.32 23.20 -6.14
CA GLY A 416 -0.37 22.46 -7.22
C GLY A 416 -0.80 21.03 -6.83
N ALA A 417 0.00 20.35 -6.00
CA ALA A 417 -0.34 19.02 -5.49
C ALA A 417 -1.60 19.01 -4.59
N LEU A 418 -1.79 20.02 -3.74
CA LEU A 418 -2.90 20.05 -2.77
C LEU A 418 -4.27 20.22 -3.46
N LEU A 419 -4.37 21.05 -4.49
CA LEU A 419 -5.60 21.25 -5.27
C LEU A 419 -6.01 19.99 -6.05
N SER A 420 -5.04 19.17 -6.48
CA SER A 420 -5.30 17.88 -7.14
C SER A 420 -5.65 16.74 -6.16
N THR A 421 -5.30 16.87 -4.87
CA THR A 421 -5.63 15.85 -3.84
C THR A 421 -7.02 16.03 -3.23
N VAL A 422 -7.62 17.23 -3.30
CA VAL A 422 -8.99 17.45 -2.80
C VAL A 422 -10.04 16.73 -3.64
N THR A 423 -9.75 16.49 -4.92
CA THR A 423 -10.59 15.67 -5.82
C THR A 423 -10.44 14.17 -5.58
N ALA A 424 -9.36 13.70 -4.93
CA ALA A 424 -9.09 12.27 -4.70
C ALA A 424 -9.66 11.73 -3.37
N LEU A 425 -10.03 12.60 -2.42
CA LEU A 425 -10.48 12.21 -1.07
C LEU A 425 -11.99 12.37 -0.81
N GLY A 426 -12.79 12.76 -1.81
CA GLY A 426 -14.19 13.14 -1.63
C GLY A 426 -15.23 12.03 -1.84
N GLY A 427 -15.23 11.00 -0.99
CA GLY A 427 -16.36 10.08 -0.84
C GLY A 427 -17.35 10.59 0.22
N ALA A 428 -18.49 11.13 -0.24
CA ALA A 428 -19.72 11.45 0.50
C ALA A 428 -19.73 12.65 1.50
N THR A 429 -20.56 13.64 1.14
CA THR A 429 -21.25 14.65 1.98
C THR A 429 -20.48 15.88 2.50
N ALA A 430 -20.00 16.71 1.56
CA ALA A 430 -20.14 18.17 1.63
C ALA A 430 -20.13 18.72 0.18
N PRO A 431 -21.14 19.50 -0.27
CA PRO A 431 -21.10 20.10 -1.60
C PRO A 431 -20.14 21.30 -1.54
N LEU A 432 -18.84 21.02 -1.69
CA LEU A 432 -17.93 21.99 -2.26
C LEU A 432 -17.92 21.74 -3.77
N SER A 433 -18.91 22.28 -4.45
CA SER A 433 -18.95 22.49 -5.90
C SER A 433 -17.86 23.49 -6.34
N GLY A 434 -16.59 23.21 -6.00
CA GLY A 434 -15.55 24.23 -5.83
C GLY A 434 -14.23 24.01 -6.58
N SER A 435 -13.97 22.85 -7.19
CA SER A 435 -12.84 22.73 -8.14
C SER A 435 -13.15 23.35 -9.51
N ALA A 436 -14.43 23.41 -9.88
CA ALA A 436 -14.91 24.21 -11.02
C ALA A 436 -15.10 25.70 -10.66
N GLY A 437 -15.32 26.02 -9.38
CA GLY A 437 -15.68 27.36 -8.90
C GLY A 437 -14.54 28.38 -8.79
N LEU A 438 -13.27 27.96 -8.91
CA LEU A 438 -12.11 28.87 -8.84
C LEU A 438 -11.48 29.17 -10.21
N ALA A 439 -11.74 28.37 -11.23
CA ALA A 439 -11.22 28.57 -12.59
C ALA A 439 -12.18 29.36 -13.49
N THR A 440 -13.49 29.33 -13.20
CA THR A 440 -14.50 30.06 -13.98
C THR A 440 -15.41 30.89 -13.09
N ILE A 441 -15.28 32.21 -13.15
CA ILE A 441 -16.13 33.16 -12.43
C ILE A 441 -17.27 33.60 -13.36
N PRO A 442 -18.55 33.47 -12.95
CA PRO A 442 -19.69 33.89 -13.76
C PRO A 442 -19.56 35.33 -14.27
N GLY A 443 -19.83 35.54 -15.55
CA GLY A 443 -19.72 36.86 -16.20
C GLY A 443 -18.28 37.31 -16.51
N GLN A 444 -17.26 36.55 -16.14
CA GLN A 444 -15.85 36.86 -16.41
C GLN A 444 -15.20 35.89 -17.42
N VAL A 445 -15.94 34.89 -17.90
CA VAL A 445 -15.43 33.84 -18.79
C VAL A 445 -16.35 33.66 -19.99
N ALA A 446 -15.76 33.62 -21.18
CA ALA A 446 -16.41 33.18 -22.41
C ALA A 446 -15.98 31.74 -22.69
N ALA A 447 -16.91 30.88 -23.10
CA ALA A 447 -16.62 29.47 -23.38
C ALA A 447 -17.14 29.03 -24.75
N PHE A 448 -16.31 28.29 -25.49
CA PHE A 448 -16.63 27.76 -26.81
C PHE A 448 -16.32 26.27 -26.83
N ALA A 449 -17.32 25.45 -27.14
CA ALA A 449 -17.23 24.00 -27.01
C ALA A 449 -17.26 23.30 -28.37
N SER A 450 -16.55 22.17 -28.47
CA SER A 450 -16.67 21.26 -29.60
C SER A 450 -17.96 20.44 -29.53
N ALA A 451 -18.30 19.77 -30.63
CA ALA A 451 -19.19 18.61 -30.56
C ALA A 451 -18.57 17.51 -29.67
N PRO A 452 -19.38 16.60 -29.09
CA PRO A 452 -18.88 15.41 -28.41
C PRO A 452 -17.89 14.64 -29.28
N LEU A 453 -16.74 14.27 -28.71
CA LEU A 453 -15.68 13.58 -29.43
C LEU A 453 -16.15 12.16 -29.81
N PRO A 454 -16.03 11.75 -31.08
CA PRO A 454 -16.48 10.42 -31.52
C PRO A 454 -15.57 9.29 -31.04
N ARG A 455 -14.34 9.61 -30.60
CA ARG A 455 -13.34 8.69 -30.08
C ARG A 455 -12.44 9.42 -29.09
N SER A 456 -11.79 8.68 -28.20
CA SER A 456 -10.81 9.27 -27.28
C SER A 456 -9.67 9.94 -28.05
N MET A 457 -9.24 11.11 -27.57
CA MET A 457 -8.21 11.93 -28.19
C MET A 457 -7.14 12.27 -27.15
N LEU A 458 -5.87 12.03 -27.48
CA LEU A 458 -4.76 12.54 -26.69
C LEU A 458 -4.40 13.93 -27.18
N VAL A 459 -4.56 14.92 -26.31
CA VAL A 459 -4.01 16.27 -26.50
C VAL A 459 -2.62 16.27 -25.89
N ALA A 460 -1.59 16.53 -26.70
CA ALA A 460 -0.20 16.56 -26.29
C ALA A 460 0.53 17.69 -27.05
N GLY A 461 0.63 18.85 -26.42
CA GLY A 461 1.30 20.04 -26.96
C GLY A 461 0.41 21.28 -27.01
N SER A 462 0.92 22.35 -27.63
CA SER A 462 0.22 23.64 -27.76
C SER A 462 -0.81 23.62 -28.88
N SER A 463 -2.08 23.74 -28.50
CA SER A 463 -3.19 23.89 -29.44
C SER A 463 -3.37 25.37 -29.84
N THR A 464 -3.95 25.66 -31.00
CA THR A 464 -4.17 27.03 -31.47
C THR A 464 -5.61 27.27 -31.88
N ILE A 465 -6.11 28.49 -31.63
CA ILE A 465 -7.45 28.91 -32.03
C ILE A 465 -7.45 30.39 -32.43
N THR A 466 -8.24 30.74 -33.44
CA THR A 466 -8.50 32.14 -33.78
C THR A 466 -9.76 32.64 -33.08
N ILE A 467 -9.64 33.75 -32.37
CA ILE A 467 -10.75 34.44 -31.70
C ILE A 467 -10.84 35.90 -32.14
N GLN A 468 -12.01 36.48 -31.95
CA GLN A 468 -12.32 37.88 -32.18
C GLN A 468 -12.56 38.57 -30.84
N VAL A 469 -11.88 39.69 -30.60
CA VAL A 469 -11.97 40.46 -29.35
C VAL A 469 -12.33 41.91 -29.65
N ALA A 470 -13.36 42.44 -28.99
CA ALA A 470 -13.73 43.85 -29.03
C ALA A 470 -13.81 44.42 -27.60
N ALA A 471 -13.05 45.47 -27.32
CA ALA A 471 -13.10 46.16 -26.03
C ALA A 471 -14.21 47.22 -26.00
N ARG A 472 -15.04 47.24 -24.97
CA ARG A 472 -16.14 48.21 -24.79
C ARG A 472 -15.66 49.37 -23.93
N GLY A 473 -15.01 50.35 -24.56
CA GLY A 473 -14.55 51.58 -23.91
C GLY A 473 -13.09 51.59 -23.44
N ALA A 474 -12.29 50.61 -23.87
CA ALA A 474 -10.85 50.55 -23.58
C ALA A 474 -10.03 50.36 -24.86
N THR A 475 -8.75 50.70 -24.79
CA THR A 475 -7.78 50.55 -25.87
C THR A 475 -6.86 49.34 -25.68
N ASP A 476 -7.10 48.57 -24.62
CA ASP A 476 -6.32 47.40 -24.24
C ASP A 476 -7.23 46.23 -23.84
N ALA A 477 -6.69 45.00 -23.91
CA ALA A 477 -7.32 43.82 -23.36
C ALA A 477 -6.28 42.90 -22.71
N THR A 478 -6.57 42.46 -21.49
CA THR A 478 -5.84 41.41 -20.78
C THR A 478 -6.81 40.24 -20.56
N LEU A 479 -6.54 39.11 -21.20
CA LEU A 479 -7.39 37.92 -21.16
C LEU A 479 -6.54 36.67 -20.89
N PHE A 480 -7.18 35.59 -20.47
CA PHE A 480 -6.53 34.31 -20.16
C PHE A 480 -7.27 33.19 -20.87
N ALA A 481 -6.63 32.55 -21.84
CA ALA A 481 -7.22 31.45 -22.58
C ALA A 481 -6.76 30.10 -22.05
N SER A 482 -7.65 29.11 -22.04
CA SER A 482 -7.32 27.75 -21.63
C SER A 482 -8.11 26.72 -22.42
N LEU A 483 -7.60 25.49 -22.42
CA LEU A 483 -8.26 24.34 -23.04
C LEU A 483 -8.67 23.36 -21.94
N ALA A 484 -9.97 23.17 -21.79
CA ALA A 484 -10.57 22.31 -20.78
C ALA A 484 -11.27 21.10 -21.40
N ASP A 485 -11.38 20.05 -20.60
CA ASP A 485 -12.14 18.83 -20.87
C ASP A 485 -13.49 18.94 -20.14
N LEU A 486 -14.59 18.88 -20.88
CA LEU A 486 -15.95 18.91 -20.35
C LEU A 486 -16.56 17.51 -20.48
N ASP A 487 -16.90 16.91 -19.34
CA ASP A 487 -17.55 15.61 -19.28
C ASP A 487 -19.05 15.68 -19.62
N PRO A 488 -19.71 14.53 -19.91
CA PRO A 488 -21.14 14.49 -20.22
C PRO A 488 -22.07 14.93 -19.08
N ASP A 489 -21.58 14.94 -17.84
CA ASP A 489 -22.31 15.35 -16.63
C ASP A 489 -22.05 16.83 -16.28
N GLU A 490 -21.53 17.61 -17.23
CA GLU A 490 -21.18 19.04 -17.13
C GLU A 490 -20.03 19.37 -16.16
N GLY A 491 -19.24 18.39 -15.76
CA GLY A 491 -17.99 18.59 -15.03
C GLY A 491 -16.89 19.17 -15.94
N LEU A 492 -16.43 20.38 -15.63
CA LEU A 492 -15.33 21.03 -16.33
C LEU A 492 -13.99 20.74 -15.63
N ARG A 493 -13.07 20.11 -16.36
CA ARG A 493 -11.72 19.81 -15.90
C ARG A 493 -10.70 20.63 -16.69
N LEU A 494 -9.98 21.51 -15.99
CA LEU A 494 -8.85 22.24 -16.56
C LEU A 494 -7.54 21.46 -16.32
N PRO A 495 -6.90 20.89 -17.36
CA PRO A 495 -5.66 20.15 -17.20
C PRO A 495 -4.55 21.02 -16.60
N ASN A 496 -4.01 20.58 -15.46
CA ASN A 496 -2.90 21.21 -14.73
C ASN A 496 -3.09 22.69 -14.36
N GLY A 497 -4.30 23.24 -14.46
CA GLY A 497 -4.58 24.63 -14.11
C GLY A 497 -3.86 25.67 -14.99
N LEU A 498 -3.37 25.28 -16.17
CA LEU A 498 -2.56 26.17 -17.01
C LEU A 498 -3.44 27.11 -17.86
N VAL A 499 -3.01 28.37 -17.97
CA VAL A 499 -3.64 29.40 -18.82
C VAL A 499 -2.60 30.11 -19.69
N ALA A 500 -3.03 30.54 -20.87
CA ALA A 500 -2.24 31.35 -21.80
C ALA A 500 -2.72 32.81 -21.71
N PRO A 501 -1.89 33.73 -21.24
CA PRO A 501 -2.21 35.14 -21.27
C PRO A 501 -2.34 35.65 -22.71
N ILE A 502 -3.22 36.63 -22.88
CA ILE A 502 -3.41 37.40 -24.11
C ILE A 502 -3.37 38.86 -23.70
N HIS A 503 -2.40 39.59 -24.25
CA HIS A 503 -2.34 41.03 -24.16
C HIS A 503 -2.56 41.65 -25.55
N LEU A 504 -3.52 42.56 -25.64
CA LEU A 504 -3.79 43.31 -26.86
C LEU A 504 -3.71 44.80 -26.53
N THR A 505 -2.89 45.53 -27.27
CA THR A 505 -2.74 46.98 -27.18
C THR A 505 -3.25 47.67 -28.45
N GLY A 506 -3.57 48.96 -28.36
CA GLY A 506 -4.01 49.76 -29.51
C GLY A 506 -5.38 49.37 -30.07
N LEU A 507 -6.25 48.79 -29.25
CA LEU A 507 -7.64 48.50 -29.62
C LEU A 507 -8.42 49.79 -29.84
N ARG A 508 -9.35 49.77 -30.80
CA ARG A 508 -10.36 50.82 -30.97
C ARG A 508 -11.64 50.36 -30.28
N PRO A 509 -12.20 51.13 -29.33
CA PRO A 509 -13.43 50.74 -28.64
C PRO A 509 -14.55 50.33 -29.60
N GLY A 510 -15.16 49.16 -29.37
CA GLY A 510 -16.23 48.59 -30.18
C GLY A 510 -15.80 47.97 -31.51
N VAL A 511 -14.54 48.14 -31.94
CA VAL A 511 -14.01 47.52 -33.15
C VAL A 511 -13.43 46.16 -32.81
N THR A 512 -13.84 45.15 -33.58
CA THR A 512 -13.35 43.77 -33.40
C THR A 512 -11.94 43.62 -33.95
N ARG A 513 -11.07 42.95 -33.19
CA ARG A 513 -9.73 42.52 -33.62
C ARG A 513 -9.65 41.00 -33.58
N THR A 514 -9.24 40.41 -34.71
CA THR A 514 -8.97 38.98 -34.80
C THR A 514 -7.56 38.69 -34.30
N VAL A 515 -7.41 37.66 -33.47
CA VAL A 515 -6.13 37.20 -32.92
C VAL A 515 -6.07 35.67 -32.93
N THR A 516 -4.93 35.12 -33.33
CA THR A 516 -4.62 33.71 -33.16
C THR A 516 -3.95 33.51 -31.81
N VAL A 517 -4.56 32.68 -30.98
CA VAL A 517 -4.11 32.38 -29.61
C VAL A 517 -3.45 31.02 -29.62
N THR A 518 -2.23 30.95 -29.09
CA THR A 518 -1.58 29.70 -28.73
C THR A 518 -1.99 29.35 -27.30
N LEU A 519 -2.73 28.25 -27.14
CA LEU A 519 -3.17 27.74 -25.85
C LEU A 519 -1.99 27.08 -25.11
N PRO A 520 -2.08 26.92 -23.77
CA PRO A 520 -1.04 26.24 -23.02
C PRO A 520 -0.77 24.85 -23.59
N ALA A 521 0.50 24.49 -23.70
CA ALA A 521 0.85 23.11 -23.98
C ALA A 521 0.42 22.24 -22.79
N ILE A 522 -0.38 21.22 -23.08
CA ILE A 522 -0.91 20.29 -22.07
C ILE A 522 -0.75 18.85 -22.56
N VAL A 523 -0.82 17.92 -21.61
CA VAL A 523 -0.88 16.48 -21.87
C VAL A 523 -2.13 15.95 -21.18
N THR A 524 -3.15 15.59 -21.96
CA THR A 524 -4.39 15.03 -21.41
C THR A 524 -5.05 14.07 -22.39
N SER A 525 -5.55 12.96 -21.88
CA SER A 525 -6.43 12.07 -22.63
C SER A 525 -7.88 12.49 -22.40
N VAL A 526 -8.56 12.90 -23.47
CA VAL A 526 -9.98 13.26 -23.47
C VAL A 526 -10.80 12.07 -23.95
N PRO A 527 -11.71 11.50 -23.14
CA PRO A 527 -12.50 10.33 -23.52
C PRO A 527 -13.48 10.59 -24.68
N ALA A 528 -13.90 9.52 -25.36
CA ALA A 528 -15.04 9.60 -26.28
C ALA A 528 -16.30 10.08 -25.54
N GLY A 529 -17.11 10.91 -26.19
CA GLY A 529 -18.33 11.51 -25.62
C GLY A 529 -18.10 12.83 -24.86
N HIS A 530 -16.88 13.12 -24.41
CA HIS A 530 -16.52 14.41 -23.82
C HIS A 530 -16.42 15.51 -24.88
N ARG A 531 -16.35 16.77 -24.44
CA ARG A 531 -16.14 17.94 -25.32
C ARG A 531 -14.85 18.66 -24.94
N LEU A 532 -14.15 19.19 -25.93
CA LEU A 532 -13.09 20.16 -25.71
C LEU A 532 -13.70 21.55 -25.64
N VAL A 533 -13.32 22.31 -24.61
CA VAL A 533 -13.84 23.66 -24.37
C VAL A 533 -12.69 24.64 -24.30
N VAL A 534 -12.71 25.64 -25.18
CA VAL A 534 -11.84 26.81 -25.07
C VAL A 534 -12.52 27.81 -24.15
N THR A 535 -11.87 28.16 -23.05
CA THR A 535 -12.34 29.24 -22.18
C THR A 535 -11.45 30.45 -22.31
N VAL A 536 -12.04 31.65 -22.26
CA VAL A 536 -11.34 32.94 -22.30
C VAL A 536 -11.84 33.76 -21.11
N GLY A 537 -11.04 33.82 -20.05
CA GLY A 537 -11.30 34.56 -18.83
C GLY A 537 -10.70 35.96 -18.83
N THR A 538 -11.21 36.83 -17.96
CA THR A 538 -10.70 38.21 -17.78
C THR A 538 -9.83 38.40 -16.54
N THR A 539 -9.78 37.42 -15.63
CA THR A 539 -9.04 37.52 -14.38
C THR A 539 -8.24 36.26 -14.11
N ASP A 540 -7.04 36.46 -13.57
CA ASP A 540 -6.19 35.40 -13.02
C ASP A 540 -5.28 36.00 -11.95
N SER A 541 -5.28 35.42 -10.75
CA SER A 541 -4.55 35.94 -9.60
C SER A 541 -3.02 35.89 -9.74
N ALA A 542 -2.50 35.02 -10.62
CA ALA A 542 -1.07 34.87 -10.88
C ALA A 542 -0.45 36.06 -11.62
N TYR A 543 -1.29 36.86 -12.28
CA TYR A 543 -0.89 37.93 -13.18
C TYR A 543 -1.30 39.31 -12.67
N GLN A 544 -0.63 40.33 -13.19
CA GLN A 544 -1.05 41.71 -13.02
C GLN A 544 -2.29 41.98 -13.88
N LEU A 545 -3.32 42.54 -13.26
CA LEU A 545 -4.60 42.82 -13.90
C LEU A 545 -4.82 44.34 -14.01
N PRO A 546 -5.63 44.80 -14.97
CA PRO A 546 -6.01 46.20 -15.09
C PRO A 546 -6.64 46.74 -13.79
N THR A 547 -6.22 47.93 -13.37
CA THR A 547 -6.74 48.59 -12.16
C THR A 547 -8.11 49.24 -12.36
N SER A 548 -8.50 49.48 -13.61
CA SER A 548 -9.81 50.04 -13.99
C SER A 548 -10.69 48.95 -14.59
N PRO A 549 -12.03 49.05 -14.43
CA PRO A 549 -12.94 48.02 -14.95
C PRO A 549 -12.89 47.97 -16.48
N ARG A 550 -13.15 46.78 -17.03
CA ARG A 550 -13.17 46.52 -18.47
C ARG A 550 -14.36 45.63 -18.83
N ALA A 551 -14.82 45.76 -20.06
CA ALA A 551 -15.78 44.84 -20.66
C ALA A 551 -15.33 44.48 -22.06
N TYR A 552 -15.35 43.19 -22.38
CA TYR A 552 -14.90 42.65 -23.66
C TYR A 552 -16.01 41.81 -24.28
N THR A 553 -16.11 41.86 -25.60
CA THR A 553 -16.84 40.86 -26.37
C THR A 553 -15.83 39.92 -26.98
N VAL A 554 -15.96 38.63 -26.66
CA VAL A 554 -15.15 37.54 -27.23
C VAL A 554 -16.04 36.71 -28.14
N ALA A 555 -15.57 36.44 -29.35
CA ALA A 555 -16.27 35.64 -30.34
C ALA A 555 -15.28 34.74 -31.10
N LEU A 556 -15.81 33.82 -31.89
CA LEU A 556 -15.05 33.06 -32.88
C LEU A 556 -15.11 33.83 -34.21
N ASP A 557 -15.68 33.25 -35.26
CA ASP A 557 -16.17 34.01 -36.42
C ASP A 557 -17.63 34.44 -36.20
N ASN A 558 -17.89 35.75 -36.27
CA ASN A 558 -19.23 36.32 -36.09
C ASN A 558 -20.24 35.85 -37.14
N ALA A 559 -19.81 35.47 -38.34
CA ALA A 559 -20.72 35.03 -39.40
C ALA A 559 -21.14 33.56 -39.21
N SER A 560 -20.18 32.66 -38.96
CA SER A 560 -20.44 31.23 -38.82
C SER A 560 -20.74 30.79 -37.38
N LEU A 561 -20.43 31.61 -36.37
CA LEU A 561 -20.44 31.27 -34.94
C LEU A 561 -19.52 30.08 -34.60
N GLN A 562 -18.57 29.78 -35.49
CA GLN A 562 -17.68 28.64 -35.42
C GLN A 562 -16.23 29.10 -35.45
N GLY A 563 -15.35 28.27 -34.89
CA GLY A 563 -13.92 28.48 -34.87
C GLY A 563 -13.21 27.16 -35.11
N ASP A 564 -12.08 27.22 -35.81
CA ASP A 564 -11.22 26.07 -36.03
C ASP A 564 -10.19 25.98 -34.89
N LEU A 565 -10.37 24.99 -34.01
CA LEU A 565 -9.42 24.64 -32.98
C LEU A 565 -8.46 23.61 -33.55
N THR A 566 -7.21 24.01 -33.75
CA THR A 566 -6.12 23.10 -34.07
C THR A 566 -5.59 22.47 -32.78
N VAL A 567 -5.91 21.19 -32.58
CA VAL A 567 -5.49 20.40 -31.42
C VAL A 567 -4.16 19.72 -31.68
N ALA A 568 -3.20 19.94 -30.80
CA ALA A 568 -1.91 19.25 -30.81
C ALA A 568 -2.04 17.83 -30.25
N GLY A 569 -1.45 16.86 -30.93
CA GLY A 569 -1.33 15.48 -30.50
C GLY A 569 0.03 14.89 -30.86
N ILE A 570 0.26 13.64 -30.45
CA ILE A 570 1.51 12.92 -30.68
C ILE A 570 1.23 11.50 -31.16
N ASP A 571 1.92 11.07 -32.20
CA ASP A 571 1.92 9.68 -32.67
C ASP A 571 3.04 8.91 -31.94
N GLY A 572 2.77 8.53 -30.70
CA GLY A 572 3.70 7.80 -29.83
C GLY A 572 3.34 6.33 -29.66
N ARG A 573 4.34 5.47 -29.54
CA ARG A 573 4.14 4.10 -29.03
C ARG A 573 4.25 4.12 -27.53
N THR A 574 3.42 3.34 -26.85
CA THR A 574 3.59 3.18 -25.42
C THR A 574 4.95 2.58 -25.12
N ALA A 575 5.78 3.30 -24.38
CA ALA A 575 7.02 2.75 -23.88
C ALA A 575 6.65 1.49 -23.08
N ARG A 576 7.33 0.37 -23.34
CA ARG A 576 7.18 -0.81 -22.49
C ARG A 576 7.62 -0.38 -21.09
N ALA A 577 6.69 -0.37 -20.13
CA ALA A 577 7.06 -0.33 -18.73
C ALA A 577 8.13 -1.41 -18.53
N GLY A 578 9.25 -1.04 -17.89
CA GLY A 578 10.39 -1.92 -17.66
C GLY A 578 9.90 -3.32 -17.32
N GLY A 579 10.45 -4.33 -18.01
CA GLY A 579 9.92 -5.68 -17.99
C GLY A 579 9.63 -6.14 -16.56
N LEU A 580 8.53 -6.88 -16.37
CA LEU A 580 8.19 -7.51 -15.09
C LEU A 580 9.48 -7.98 -14.42
N PRO A 581 9.71 -7.69 -13.14
CA PRO A 581 10.95 -8.08 -12.50
C PRO A 581 10.92 -9.60 -12.31
N TRP A 582 11.30 -10.32 -13.37
CA TRP A 582 11.27 -11.78 -13.45
C TRP A 582 12.06 -12.38 -12.29
N GLY A 583 13.07 -11.66 -11.77
CA GLY A 583 13.78 -12.03 -10.55
C GLY A 583 12.86 -12.24 -9.34
N TRP A 584 11.87 -11.37 -9.12
CA TRP A 584 10.92 -11.49 -8.00
C TRP A 584 9.89 -12.59 -8.25
N LEU A 585 9.42 -12.75 -9.48
CA LEU A 585 8.52 -13.86 -9.85
C LEU A 585 9.22 -15.21 -9.74
N LEU A 586 10.46 -15.33 -10.22
CA LEU A 586 11.27 -16.54 -10.11
C LEU A 586 11.65 -16.83 -8.65
N ALA A 587 11.98 -15.80 -7.85
CA ALA A 587 12.23 -15.95 -6.42
C ALA A 587 10.97 -16.38 -5.67
N GLY A 588 9.81 -15.81 -6.01
CA GLY A 588 8.50 -16.19 -5.45
C GLY A 588 8.12 -17.63 -5.81
N VAL A 589 8.30 -18.02 -7.07
CA VAL A 589 8.07 -19.41 -7.53
C VAL A 589 9.05 -20.38 -6.88
N ALA A 590 10.33 -20.02 -6.74
CA ALA A 590 11.32 -20.83 -6.06
C ALA A 590 11.02 -20.99 -4.56
N ALA A 591 10.61 -19.91 -3.88
CA ALA A 591 10.17 -19.95 -2.49
C ALA A 591 8.91 -20.80 -2.31
N MET A 592 7.94 -20.68 -3.23
CA MET A 592 6.73 -21.50 -3.25
C MET A 592 7.05 -22.98 -3.50
N ALA A 593 7.99 -23.29 -4.41
CA ALA A 593 8.44 -24.64 -4.70
C ALA A 593 9.20 -25.25 -3.51
N LEU A 594 10.04 -24.47 -2.81
CA LEU A 594 10.72 -24.90 -1.58
C LEU A 594 9.74 -25.12 -0.42
N LEU A 595 8.72 -24.27 -0.29
CA LEU A 595 7.63 -24.46 0.68
C LEU A 595 6.81 -25.71 0.36
N LEU A 596 6.43 -25.91 -0.91
CA LEU A 596 5.73 -27.11 -1.37
C LEU A 596 6.56 -28.37 -1.19
N ALA A 597 7.86 -28.34 -1.50
CA ALA A 597 8.78 -29.45 -1.23
C ALA A 597 8.93 -29.73 0.27
N GLY A 598 9.00 -28.68 1.10
CA GLY A 598 9.00 -28.80 2.56
C GLY A 598 7.71 -29.43 3.11
N VAL A 599 6.55 -29.06 2.57
CA VAL A 599 5.23 -29.64 2.91
C VAL A 599 5.10 -31.08 2.42
N LEU A 600 5.59 -31.40 1.21
CA LEU A 600 5.55 -32.76 0.66
C LEU A 600 6.51 -33.71 1.40
N VAL A 601 7.72 -33.27 1.74
CA VAL A 601 8.69 -34.06 2.51
C VAL A 601 8.27 -34.23 3.97
N SER A 602 7.64 -33.21 4.58
CA SER A 602 7.10 -33.32 5.95
C SER A 602 5.79 -34.14 6.00
N GLY A 603 4.97 -34.09 4.94
CA GLY A 603 3.79 -34.94 4.75
C GLY A 603 4.14 -36.42 4.53
N ALA A 604 5.15 -36.71 3.70
CA ALA A 604 5.64 -38.06 3.46
C ALA A 604 6.27 -38.69 4.72
N ARG A 605 7.04 -37.91 5.51
CA ARG A 605 7.62 -38.40 6.78
C ARG A 605 6.60 -38.55 7.91
N ARG A 606 5.49 -37.81 7.92
CA ARG A 606 4.40 -37.99 8.91
C ARG A 606 3.49 -39.17 8.58
N ARG A 607 3.29 -39.52 7.30
CA ARG A 607 2.57 -40.75 6.92
C ARG A 607 3.36 -42.03 7.23
N ALA A 608 4.69 -41.99 7.16
CA ALA A 608 5.56 -43.13 7.43
C ALA A 608 5.77 -43.47 8.93
N ARG A 609 5.08 -42.79 9.87
CA ARG A 609 5.18 -43.03 11.32
C ARG A 609 3.82 -43.12 12.02
N ARG A 610 2.81 -43.68 11.36
CA ARG A 610 1.58 -44.12 12.02
C ARG A 610 1.78 -45.55 12.50
N VAL A 611 2.18 -45.70 13.75
CA VAL A 611 2.24 -47.01 14.41
C VAL A 611 0.83 -47.26 14.96
N VAL A 612 0.08 -48.14 14.30
CA VAL A 612 -1.01 -48.84 14.98
C VAL A 612 -0.32 -49.74 16.00
N VAL A 613 -0.71 -49.64 17.26
CA VAL A 613 -0.22 -50.59 18.26
C VAL A 613 -1.07 -51.85 18.09
N ASP A 614 -0.56 -52.84 17.35
CA ASP A 614 -1.33 -54.04 16.96
C ASP A 614 -1.96 -54.77 18.17
N GLU A 615 -1.27 -54.78 19.32
CA GLU A 615 -1.79 -55.35 20.58
C GLU A 615 -3.06 -54.67 21.11
N LEU A 616 -3.30 -53.41 20.71
CA LEU A 616 -4.46 -52.61 21.13
C LEU A 616 -5.52 -52.48 20.02
N ALA A 617 -5.29 -53.04 18.84
CA ALA A 617 -6.18 -52.92 17.68
C ALA A 617 -7.59 -53.49 17.95
N ALA A 618 -7.68 -54.53 18.78
CA ALA A 618 -8.94 -55.18 19.15
C ALA A 618 -9.71 -54.46 20.28
N VAL A 619 -9.11 -53.45 20.92
CA VAL A 619 -9.65 -52.78 22.11
C VAL A 619 -10.25 -51.43 21.71
N PRO A 620 -11.58 -51.22 21.90
CA PRO A 620 -12.23 -49.98 21.52
C PRO A 620 -11.63 -48.71 22.12
N VAL A 621 -11.29 -48.70 23.42
CA VAL A 621 -10.69 -47.53 24.07
C VAL A 621 -9.63 -47.96 25.08
N VAL A 622 -8.47 -47.31 25.00
CA VAL A 622 -7.42 -47.37 26.02
C VAL A 622 -7.00 -45.96 26.39
N ILE A 623 -7.22 -45.58 27.64
CA ILE A 623 -6.74 -44.33 28.22
C ILE A 623 -5.60 -44.66 29.17
N ASP A 624 -4.45 -44.02 28.98
CA ASP A 624 -3.26 -44.23 29.80
C ASP A 624 -2.64 -42.91 30.29
N GLY A 625 -2.62 -42.74 31.62
CA GLY A 625 -1.98 -41.63 32.33
C GLY A 625 -2.55 -40.27 31.96
N LEU A 626 -3.84 -40.18 31.63
CA LEU A 626 -4.43 -39.00 31.04
C LEU A 626 -4.42 -37.82 32.01
N VAL A 627 -3.78 -36.72 31.62
CA VAL A 627 -3.76 -35.45 32.35
C VAL A 627 -4.27 -34.34 31.44
N LYS A 628 -5.18 -33.52 31.95
CA LYS A 628 -5.62 -32.30 31.28
C LYS A 628 -5.62 -31.11 32.25
N GLU A 629 -4.76 -30.16 31.93
CA GLU A 629 -4.67 -28.84 32.55
C GLU A 629 -5.08 -27.77 31.54
N TYR A 630 -5.92 -26.83 31.96
CA TYR A 630 -6.32 -25.66 31.17
C TYR A 630 -5.35 -24.49 31.41
N GLY A 631 -5.40 -23.47 30.55
CA GLY A 631 -4.40 -22.39 30.54
C GLY A 631 -4.38 -21.50 31.80
N ASP A 632 -5.42 -21.58 32.62
CA ASP A 632 -5.56 -20.96 33.94
C ASP A 632 -4.91 -21.78 35.07
N GLY A 633 -4.30 -22.93 34.75
CA GLY A 633 -3.72 -23.87 35.70
C GLY A 633 -4.72 -24.85 36.31
N PHE A 634 -6.00 -24.81 35.91
CA PHE A 634 -7.00 -25.76 36.43
C PHE A 634 -6.78 -27.15 35.85
N ARG A 635 -6.46 -28.12 36.72
CA ARG A 635 -6.28 -29.53 36.35
C ARG A 635 -7.60 -30.29 36.43
N ALA A 636 -8.24 -30.47 35.28
CA ALA A 636 -9.54 -31.11 35.15
C ALA A 636 -9.49 -32.65 35.09
N VAL A 637 -8.36 -33.22 34.65
CA VAL A 637 -8.10 -34.68 34.70
C VAL A 637 -6.65 -34.87 35.16
N ASP A 638 -6.41 -35.79 36.09
CA ASP A 638 -5.14 -35.99 36.77
C ASP A 638 -4.76 -37.48 36.84
N GLY A 639 -4.14 -37.98 35.78
CA GLY A 639 -3.51 -39.31 35.74
C GLY A 639 -4.49 -40.48 35.58
N VAL A 640 -5.58 -40.32 34.83
CA VAL A 640 -6.61 -41.35 34.67
C VAL A 640 -6.19 -42.43 33.66
N SER A 641 -6.30 -43.71 34.03
CA SER A 641 -6.07 -44.85 33.14
C SER A 641 -7.20 -45.88 33.23
N PHE A 642 -7.81 -46.25 32.10
CA PHE A 642 -8.78 -47.35 32.03
C PHE A 642 -8.93 -47.88 30.61
N ARG A 643 -9.55 -49.05 30.47
CA ARG A 643 -9.80 -49.73 29.19
C ARG A 643 -11.28 -50.03 29.02
N VAL A 644 -11.76 -49.98 27.78
CA VAL A 644 -13.11 -50.36 27.39
C VAL A 644 -13.01 -51.46 26.35
N GLU A 645 -13.59 -52.61 26.65
CA GLU A 645 -13.59 -53.79 25.79
C GLU A 645 -14.80 -53.81 24.84
N ARG A 646 -14.70 -54.60 23.78
CA ARG A 646 -15.73 -54.67 22.73
C ARG A 646 -17.07 -55.19 23.28
N GLY A 647 -18.17 -54.56 22.90
CA GLY A 647 -19.53 -54.94 23.33
C GLY A 647 -19.91 -54.47 24.74
N GLN A 648 -19.00 -53.78 25.45
CA GLN A 648 -19.32 -53.20 26.75
C GLN A 648 -20.17 -51.93 26.60
N VAL A 649 -21.14 -51.78 27.51
CA VAL A 649 -21.72 -50.48 27.86
C VAL A 649 -21.04 -50.00 29.12
N VAL A 650 -20.23 -48.96 29.03
CA VAL A 650 -19.42 -48.41 30.13
C VAL A 650 -19.96 -47.07 30.59
N GLY A 651 -20.28 -46.96 31.87
CA GLY A 651 -20.68 -45.71 32.50
C GLY A 651 -19.51 -45.00 33.17
N LEU A 652 -19.17 -43.79 32.77
CA LEU A 652 -18.33 -42.87 33.55
C LEU A 652 -19.22 -42.23 34.63
N LEU A 653 -19.09 -42.68 35.87
CA LEU A 653 -19.90 -42.23 37.00
C LEU A 653 -19.13 -41.21 37.85
N GLY A 654 -19.77 -40.12 38.26
CA GLY A 654 -19.19 -39.17 39.21
C GLY A 654 -20.00 -37.88 39.31
N PRO A 655 -19.80 -37.06 40.36
CA PRO A 655 -20.48 -35.78 40.48
C PRO A 655 -20.09 -34.80 39.36
N ASN A 656 -20.85 -33.71 39.25
CA ASN A 656 -20.49 -32.62 38.34
C ASN A 656 -19.12 -32.05 38.71
N GLY A 657 -18.29 -31.78 37.70
CA GLY A 657 -16.90 -31.35 37.92
C GLY A 657 -15.90 -32.49 38.18
N ALA A 658 -16.30 -33.76 38.13
CA ALA A 658 -15.38 -34.90 38.31
C ALA A 658 -14.37 -35.12 37.16
N GLY A 659 -14.46 -34.37 36.06
CA GLY A 659 -13.57 -34.48 34.90
C GLY A 659 -14.09 -35.36 33.76
N LYS A 660 -15.31 -35.90 33.85
CA LYS A 660 -15.93 -36.82 32.87
C LYS A 660 -15.96 -36.24 31.44
N THR A 661 -16.65 -35.10 31.26
CA THR A 661 -16.73 -34.40 29.96
C THR A 661 -15.35 -34.05 29.40
N THR A 662 -14.40 -33.64 30.26
CA THR A 662 -13.03 -33.36 29.83
C THR A 662 -12.33 -34.62 29.30
N ALA A 663 -12.48 -35.76 29.96
CA ALA A 663 -11.94 -37.04 29.48
C ALA A 663 -12.58 -37.46 28.14
N LEU A 664 -13.90 -37.31 28.00
CA LEU A 664 -14.60 -37.60 26.74
C LEU A 664 -14.19 -36.68 25.59
N ARG A 665 -14.02 -35.37 25.84
CA ARG A 665 -13.51 -34.41 24.83
C ARG A 665 -12.11 -34.78 24.35
N VAL A 666 -11.23 -35.27 25.24
CA VAL A 666 -9.90 -35.78 24.84
C VAL A 666 -10.04 -37.04 24.01
N LEU A 667 -10.91 -37.99 24.42
CA LEU A 667 -11.18 -39.23 23.68
C LEU A 667 -11.70 -38.97 22.26
N MET A 668 -12.44 -37.86 22.05
CA MET A 668 -12.91 -37.44 20.72
C MET A 668 -11.91 -36.57 19.95
N GLY A 669 -10.73 -36.28 20.50
CA GLY A 669 -9.74 -35.40 19.88
C GLY A 669 -10.17 -33.92 19.79
N LEU A 670 -11.24 -33.51 20.50
CA LEU A 670 -11.73 -32.14 20.54
C LEU A 670 -10.80 -31.21 21.32
N ILE A 671 -10.12 -31.75 22.34
CA ILE A 671 -9.10 -31.05 23.10
C ILE A 671 -7.85 -31.92 23.24
N ARG A 672 -6.67 -31.30 23.29
CA ARG A 672 -5.40 -32.02 23.47
C ARG A 672 -5.14 -32.31 24.96
N PRO A 673 -4.66 -33.53 25.29
CA PRO A 673 -4.18 -33.82 26.64
C PRO A 673 -2.91 -33.02 26.95
N THR A 674 -2.71 -32.70 28.22
CA THR A 674 -1.45 -32.10 28.70
C THR A 674 -0.38 -33.17 28.88
N ALA A 675 -0.76 -34.35 29.35
CA ALA A 675 0.07 -35.56 29.39
C ALA A 675 -0.80 -36.82 29.26
N GLY A 676 -0.17 -37.98 29.06
CA GLY A 676 -0.86 -39.25 28.81
C GLY A 676 -1.25 -39.46 27.35
N THR A 677 -1.88 -40.60 27.07
CA THR A 677 -2.30 -40.99 25.72
C THR A 677 -3.68 -41.61 25.73
N VAL A 678 -4.38 -41.46 24.60
CA VAL A 678 -5.64 -42.15 24.34
C VAL A 678 -5.49 -42.87 23.01
N HIS A 679 -5.85 -44.15 23.00
CA HIS A 679 -5.90 -44.98 21.80
C HIS A 679 -7.33 -45.49 21.61
N VAL A 680 -7.77 -45.52 20.35
CA VAL A 680 -9.03 -46.10 19.91
C VAL A 680 -8.65 -47.11 18.83
N PHE A 681 -9.06 -48.38 18.96
CA PHE A 681 -8.70 -49.46 18.03
C PHE A 681 -7.21 -49.48 17.65
N GLY A 682 -6.32 -49.31 18.63
CA GLY A 682 -4.87 -49.30 18.46
C GLY A 682 -4.27 -48.04 17.81
N GLU A 683 -5.11 -47.11 17.35
CA GLU A 683 -4.69 -45.82 16.81
C GLU A 683 -4.73 -44.72 17.88
N ARG A 684 -3.66 -43.93 17.97
CA ARG A 684 -3.62 -42.80 18.90
C ARG A 684 -4.61 -41.71 18.47
N VAL A 685 -5.42 -41.25 19.42
CA VAL A 685 -6.37 -40.15 19.21
C VAL A 685 -5.64 -38.81 19.24
N GLU A 686 -5.81 -38.07 18.16
CA GLU A 686 -5.42 -36.67 17.99
C GLU A 686 -6.50 -35.95 17.19
N ALA A 687 -6.45 -34.61 17.13
CA ALA A 687 -7.39 -33.83 16.33
C ALA A 687 -7.35 -34.27 14.85
N GLY A 688 -8.48 -34.73 14.32
CA GLY A 688 -8.61 -35.22 12.95
C GLY A 688 -8.03 -36.62 12.69
N ALA A 689 -7.77 -37.42 13.73
CA ALA A 689 -7.30 -38.79 13.57
C ALA A 689 -8.30 -39.64 12.74
N PRO A 690 -7.85 -40.43 11.75
CA PRO A 690 -8.73 -41.25 10.91
C PRO A 690 -9.64 -42.19 11.70
N VAL A 691 -9.15 -42.73 12.83
CA VAL A 691 -9.93 -43.62 13.70
C VAL A 691 -11.19 -42.98 14.27
N LEU A 692 -11.26 -41.64 14.36
CA LEU A 692 -12.48 -40.94 14.81
C LEU A 692 -13.66 -41.17 13.86
N SER A 693 -13.42 -41.59 12.60
CA SER A 693 -14.50 -42.01 11.69
C SER A 693 -15.26 -43.25 12.15
N LYS A 694 -14.67 -44.03 13.06
CA LYS A 694 -15.27 -45.20 13.73
C LYS A 694 -15.97 -44.86 15.04
N VAL A 695 -16.04 -43.58 15.40
CA VAL A 695 -16.58 -43.11 16.68
C VAL A 695 -17.75 -42.18 16.45
N GLY A 696 -18.86 -42.43 17.13
CA GLY A 696 -20.06 -41.61 17.13
C GLY A 696 -20.14 -40.73 18.38
N PRO A 697 -19.95 -39.40 18.26
CA PRO A 697 -19.94 -38.51 19.42
C PRO A 697 -21.30 -37.88 19.70
N PHE A 698 -21.63 -37.75 20.98
CA PHE A 698 -22.66 -36.85 21.49
C PHE A 698 -22.12 -36.17 22.76
N ILE A 699 -21.63 -34.94 22.62
CA ILE A 699 -21.01 -34.16 23.70
C ILE A 699 -21.59 -32.74 23.68
N GLU A 700 -21.95 -32.18 24.85
CA GLU A 700 -22.47 -30.81 25.00
C GLU A 700 -23.78 -30.49 24.26
N GLY A 701 -24.61 -31.52 24.04
CA GLY A 701 -25.91 -31.37 23.38
C GLY A 701 -25.82 -31.37 21.85
N PRO A 702 -26.97 -31.47 21.15
CA PRO A 702 -26.96 -32.01 19.80
C PRO A 702 -26.79 -31.01 18.66
N GLY A 703 -26.70 -29.70 18.95
CA GLY A 703 -26.49 -28.66 17.93
C GLY A 703 -27.54 -28.62 16.82
N LEU A 704 -28.75 -29.16 17.07
CA LEU A 704 -29.79 -29.32 16.05
C LEU A 704 -30.39 -27.98 15.63
N LEU A 705 -30.57 -27.79 14.32
CA LEU A 705 -31.24 -26.64 13.73
C LEU A 705 -32.76 -26.75 13.91
N PRO A 706 -33.41 -25.88 14.70
CA PRO A 706 -34.82 -26.06 15.08
C PRO A 706 -35.81 -25.95 13.91
N HIS A 707 -35.45 -25.22 12.86
CA HIS A 707 -36.32 -24.97 11.71
C HIS A 707 -36.30 -26.10 10.66
N LEU A 708 -35.30 -26.98 10.71
CA LEU A 708 -35.17 -28.14 9.82
C LEU A 708 -35.92 -29.35 10.36
N SER A 709 -36.29 -30.28 9.48
CA SER A 709 -36.79 -31.60 9.88
C SER A 709 -35.69 -32.39 10.60
N GLY A 710 -36.07 -33.42 11.35
CA GLY A 710 -35.09 -34.35 11.92
C GLY A 710 -34.21 -34.98 10.84
N ARG A 711 -34.81 -35.36 9.71
CA ARG A 711 -34.09 -35.97 8.58
C ARG A 711 -33.09 -35.01 7.96
N ASP A 712 -33.46 -33.75 7.77
CA ASP A 712 -32.59 -32.75 7.16
C ASP A 712 -31.43 -32.35 8.08
N ASN A 713 -31.65 -32.35 9.41
CA ASN A 713 -30.56 -32.20 10.38
C ASN A 713 -29.51 -33.31 10.22
N LEU A 714 -29.94 -34.58 10.12
CA LEU A 714 -29.02 -35.71 9.94
C LEU A 714 -28.28 -35.64 8.60
N ARG A 715 -28.97 -35.29 7.52
CA ARG A 715 -28.34 -35.12 6.18
C ARG A 715 -27.30 -34.02 6.19
N LEU A 716 -27.62 -32.87 6.78
CA LEU A 716 -26.71 -31.74 6.88
C LEU A 716 -25.46 -32.11 7.70
N PHE A 717 -25.65 -32.76 8.84
CA PHE A 717 -24.55 -33.23 9.68
C PHE A 717 -23.63 -34.20 8.93
N TRP A 718 -24.19 -35.19 8.23
CA TRP A 718 -23.39 -36.14 7.45
C TRP A 718 -22.64 -35.45 6.30
N ALA A 719 -23.30 -34.55 5.57
CA ALA A 719 -22.67 -33.81 4.47
C ALA A 719 -21.45 -32.99 4.93
N ALA A 720 -21.50 -32.42 6.14
CA ALA A 720 -20.38 -31.68 6.73
C ALA A 720 -19.14 -32.55 6.99
N THR A 721 -19.30 -33.87 7.09
CA THR A 721 -18.15 -34.79 7.24
C THR A 721 -17.38 -35.03 5.93
N GLY A 722 -17.95 -34.66 4.77
CA GLY A 722 -17.38 -34.93 3.45
C GLY A 722 -17.41 -36.40 3.03
N ARG A 723 -18.09 -37.27 3.78
CA ARG A 723 -18.20 -38.71 3.50
C ARG A 723 -19.32 -39.01 2.49
N PRO A 724 -19.21 -40.09 1.68
CA PRO A 724 -20.26 -40.49 0.75
C PRO A 724 -21.61 -40.72 1.45
N ALA A 725 -22.71 -40.26 0.86
CA ALA A 725 -24.04 -40.36 1.45
C ALA A 725 -24.49 -41.82 1.69
N ARG A 726 -24.05 -42.77 0.87
CA ARG A 726 -24.34 -44.21 1.02
C ARG A 726 -23.80 -44.82 2.32
N ASP A 727 -22.76 -44.22 2.88
CA ASP A 727 -22.11 -44.74 4.08
C ASP A 727 -22.80 -44.24 5.37
N ALA A 728 -23.80 -43.35 5.25
CA ALA A 728 -24.46 -42.71 6.39
C ALA A 728 -25.39 -43.64 7.18
N GLN A 729 -25.88 -44.73 6.57
CA GLN A 729 -26.79 -45.69 7.21
C GLN A 729 -28.00 -45.02 7.89
N PHE A 730 -28.62 -44.03 7.21
CA PHE A 730 -29.68 -43.19 7.78
C PHE A 730 -30.87 -44.01 8.33
N ASP A 731 -31.37 -44.97 7.55
CA ASP A 731 -32.57 -45.71 7.92
C ASP A 731 -32.33 -46.63 9.12
N ALA A 732 -31.18 -47.31 9.17
CA ALA A 732 -30.78 -48.14 10.32
C ALA A 732 -30.58 -47.30 11.59
N ALA A 733 -29.94 -46.14 11.50
CA ALA A 733 -29.75 -45.24 12.63
C ALA A 733 -31.10 -44.70 13.17
N LEU A 734 -32.04 -44.38 12.28
CA LEU A 734 -33.39 -43.92 12.64
C LEU A 734 -34.27 -45.01 13.24
N GLU A 735 -34.17 -46.23 12.72
CA GLU A 735 -34.86 -47.42 13.26
C GLU A 735 -34.41 -47.72 14.69
N ILE A 736 -33.09 -47.71 14.94
CA ILE A 736 -32.53 -47.93 16.27
C ILE A 736 -32.97 -46.81 17.23
N ALA A 737 -32.91 -45.56 16.80
CA ALA A 737 -33.29 -44.41 17.62
C ALA A 737 -34.82 -44.29 17.88
N GLY A 738 -35.65 -44.99 17.10
CA GLY A 738 -37.09 -45.13 17.38
C GLY A 738 -37.89 -43.83 17.25
N LEU A 739 -37.59 -42.98 16.26
CA LEU A 739 -38.33 -41.71 16.02
C LEU A 739 -39.57 -41.87 15.10
N GLY A 740 -39.66 -42.99 14.36
CA GLY A 740 -40.77 -43.26 13.44
C GLY A 740 -40.99 -42.13 12.42
N THR A 741 -42.25 -41.84 12.08
CA THR A 741 -42.64 -40.77 11.14
C THR A 741 -42.37 -39.36 11.67
N SER A 742 -42.03 -39.22 12.97
CA SER A 742 -41.75 -37.90 13.54
C SER A 742 -40.50 -37.25 12.98
N VAL A 743 -39.58 -38.03 12.39
CA VAL A 743 -38.34 -37.56 11.78
C VAL A 743 -38.58 -36.51 10.67
N GLU A 744 -39.73 -36.55 10.01
CA GLU A 744 -40.10 -35.59 8.95
C GLU A 744 -40.62 -34.25 9.50
N ARG A 745 -40.96 -34.19 10.80
CA ARG A 745 -41.40 -32.95 11.46
C ARG A 745 -40.21 -32.07 11.83
N ARG A 746 -40.42 -30.75 11.85
CA ARG A 746 -39.41 -29.76 12.24
C ARG A 746 -39.00 -29.95 13.70
N VAL A 747 -37.70 -29.88 13.99
CA VAL A 747 -37.14 -30.15 15.32
C VAL A 747 -37.68 -29.20 16.40
N LYS A 748 -38.09 -27.98 16.05
CA LYS A 748 -38.72 -27.04 16.99
C LYS A 748 -39.99 -27.57 17.66
N THR A 749 -40.66 -28.56 17.06
CA THR A 749 -41.88 -29.18 17.64
C THR A 749 -41.57 -30.44 18.45
N TYR A 750 -40.30 -30.78 18.64
CA TYR A 750 -39.89 -32.00 19.34
C TYR A 750 -39.90 -31.79 20.86
N SER A 751 -40.35 -32.81 21.60
CA SER A 751 -40.11 -32.88 23.03
C SER A 751 -38.61 -33.00 23.32
N GLN A 752 -38.21 -32.82 24.59
CA GLN A 752 -36.82 -33.02 25.00
C GLN A 752 -36.32 -34.44 24.69
N GLY A 753 -37.10 -35.47 25.03
CA GLY A 753 -36.77 -36.87 24.69
C GLY A 753 -36.70 -37.15 23.19
N MET A 754 -37.49 -36.47 22.36
CA MET A 754 -37.36 -36.59 20.90
C MET A 754 -36.09 -35.92 20.36
N ARG A 755 -35.71 -34.76 20.90
CA ARG A 755 -34.44 -34.08 20.54
C ARG A 755 -33.23 -34.94 20.93
N GLN A 756 -33.29 -35.58 22.09
CA GLN A 756 -32.26 -36.48 22.59
C GLN A 756 -32.14 -37.76 21.75
N ARG A 757 -33.27 -38.34 21.32
CA ARG A 757 -33.26 -39.47 20.39
C ARG A 757 -32.67 -39.10 19.04
N LEU A 758 -33.01 -37.93 18.50
CA LEU A 758 -32.44 -37.45 17.24
C LEU A 758 -30.93 -37.19 17.35
N ALA A 759 -30.47 -36.66 18.49
CA ALA A 759 -29.05 -36.51 18.81
C ALA A 759 -28.27 -37.82 18.74
N ILE A 760 -28.86 -38.88 19.31
CA ILE A 760 -28.25 -40.20 19.34
C ILE A 760 -28.30 -40.84 17.96
N ALA A 761 -29.40 -40.64 17.20
CA ALA A 761 -29.45 -41.01 15.78
C ALA A 761 -28.32 -40.34 14.98
N GLN A 762 -28.03 -39.07 15.26
CA GLN A 762 -26.91 -38.33 14.67
C GLN A 762 -25.55 -38.94 15.01
N ALA A 763 -25.33 -39.34 16.27
CA ALA A 763 -24.12 -40.05 16.69
C ALA A 763 -24.01 -41.46 16.08
N MET A 764 -25.13 -42.10 15.74
CA MET A 764 -25.19 -43.43 15.13
C MET A 764 -24.99 -43.44 13.61
N LEU A 765 -24.91 -42.28 12.94
CA LEU A 765 -24.70 -42.23 11.49
C LEU A 765 -23.40 -42.93 11.10
N GLY A 766 -23.47 -43.81 10.11
CA GLY A 766 -22.38 -44.70 9.70
C GLY A 766 -22.15 -45.90 10.62
N LEU A 767 -23.04 -46.12 11.60
CA LEU A 767 -23.03 -47.22 12.57
C LEU A 767 -21.65 -47.48 13.21
N PRO A 768 -21.04 -46.45 13.82
CA PRO A 768 -19.69 -46.51 14.36
C PRO A 768 -19.50 -47.65 15.38
N GLU A 769 -18.29 -48.22 15.41
CA GLU A 769 -17.94 -49.32 16.32
C GLU A 769 -17.95 -48.89 17.80
N LEU A 770 -17.80 -47.58 18.06
CA LEU A 770 -17.83 -46.97 19.40
C LEU A 770 -18.77 -45.76 19.43
N LEU A 771 -19.72 -45.73 20.36
CA LEU A 771 -20.50 -44.52 20.71
C LEU A 771 -19.98 -43.91 22.00
N VAL A 772 -19.86 -42.58 22.03
CA VAL A 772 -19.47 -41.82 23.21
C VAL A 772 -20.49 -40.72 23.49
N LEU A 773 -21.21 -40.84 24.61
CA LEU A 773 -22.36 -40.01 24.94
C LEU A 773 -22.17 -39.32 26.30
N ASP A 774 -22.21 -38.00 26.33
CA ASP A 774 -22.11 -37.21 27.56
C ASP A 774 -23.50 -36.88 28.11
N GLU A 775 -23.83 -37.41 29.28
CA GLU A 775 -25.11 -37.27 29.99
C GLU A 775 -26.36 -37.44 29.09
N PRO A 776 -26.52 -38.60 28.41
CA PRO A 776 -27.56 -38.79 27.41
C PRO A 776 -29.00 -38.80 27.95
N THR A 777 -29.20 -38.84 29.25
CA THR A 777 -30.51 -38.91 29.92
C THR A 777 -30.88 -37.62 30.67
N ASN A 778 -30.02 -36.60 30.60
CA ASN A 778 -30.23 -35.38 31.36
C ASN A 778 -31.55 -34.66 30.97
N GLY A 779 -32.37 -34.37 31.99
CA GLY A 779 -33.67 -33.72 31.86
C GLY A 779 -34.76 -34.55 31.15
N LEU A 780 -34.59 -35.87 31.05
CA LEU A 780 -35.65 -36.80 30.63
C LEU A 780 -36.50 -37.25 31.82
N ASP A 781 -37.78 -37.51 31.59
CA ASP A 781 -38.64 -38.16 32.58
C ASP A 781 -38.33 -39.68 32.71
N PRO A 782 -38.72 -40.36 33.80
CA PRO A 782 -38.38 -41.77 34.01
C PRO A 782 -38.79 -42.72 32.85
N PRO A 783 -39.96 -42.56 32.19
CA PRO A 783 -40.28 -43.33 31.00
C PRO A 783 -39.31 -43.09 29.82
N GLN A 784 -38.94 -41.84 29.54
CA GLN A 784 -37.99 -41.51 28.47
C GLN A 784 -36.58 -42.03 28.77
N ILE A 785 -36.16 -42.07 30.05
CA ILE A 785 -34.89 -42.69 30.47
C ILE A 785 -34.91 -44.19 30.20
N ALA A 786 -36.01 -44.89 30.51
CA ALA A 786 -36.15 -46.32 30.25
C ALA A 786 -36.14 -46.64 28.74
N GLU A 787 -36.81 -45.83 27.93
CA GLU A 787 -36.76 -45.92 26.46
C GLU A 787 -35.35 -45.69 25.93
N MET A 788 -34.65 -44.67 26.43
CA MET A 788 -33.29 -44.33 26.01
C MET A 788 -32.31 -45.47 26.29
N ARG A 789 -32.42 -46.05 27.49
CA ARG A 789 -31.64 -47.24 27.89
C ARG A 789 -31.84 -48.39 26.92
N GLU A 790 -33.07 -48.64 26.46
CA GLU A 790 -33.35 -49.69 25.48
C GLU A 790 -32.68 -49.41 24.13
N VAL A 791 -32.64 -48.16 23.68
CA VAL A 791 -31.90 -47.75 22.46
C VAL A 791 -30.40 -48.07 22.59
N LEU A 792 -29.79 -47.72 23.72
CA LEU A 792 -28.36 -47.98 23.96
C LEU A 792 -28.06 -49.48 24.07
N ARG A 793 -28.92 -50.25 24.76
CA ARG A 793 -28.80 -51.72 24.86
C ARG A 793 -28.94 -52.40 23.50
N ARG A 794 -29.93 -52.01 22.69
CA ARG A 794 -30.10 -52.54 21.33
C ARG A 794 -28.89 -52.25 20.44
N TYR A 795 -28.30 -51.06 20.55
CA TYR A 795 -27.08 -50.73 19.82
C TYR A 795 -25.90 -51.60 20.27
N ALA A 796 -25.69 -51.76 21.59
CA ALA A 796 -24.61 -52.59 22.12
C ALA A 796 -24.78 -54.10 21.80
N ALA A 797 -26.02 -54.60 21.77
CA ALA A 797 -26.33 -55.99 21.43
C ALA A 797 -25.87 -56.40 20.02
N THR A 798 -25.61 -55.43 19.13
CA THR A 798 -25.02 -55.68 17.81
C THR A 798 -23.49 -55.84 17.82
N GLY A 799 -22.88 -55.98 19.00
CA GLY A 799 -21.43 -56.16 19.18
C GLY A 799 -20.63 -54.85 19.22
N ARG A 800 -21.32 -53.70 19.26
CA ARG A 800 -20.72 -52.36 19.30
C ARG A 800 -20.55 -51.87 20.74
N THR A 801 -19.59 -50.99 20.96
CA THR A 801 -19.27 -50.48 22.30
C THR A 801 -19.93 -49.12 22.54
N VAL A 802 -20.42 -48.89 23.76
CA VAL A 802 -21.02 -47.62 24.16
C VAL A 802 -20.36 -47.13 25.44
N VAL A 803 -19.90 -45.88 25.44
CA VAL A 803 -19.39 -45.17 26.61
C VAL A 803 -20.35 -44.04 26.92
N ILE A 804 -20.94 -44.03 28.10
CA ILE A 804 -21.83 -42.97 28.57
C ILE A 804 -21.27 -42.31 29.81
N SER A 805 -21.50 -41.01 30.01
CA SER A 805 -21.29 -40.37 31.32
C SER A 805 -22.63 -40.20 32.04
N SER A 806 -22.63 -40.36 33.36
CA SER A 806 -23.78 -40.05 34.22
C SER A 806 -23.31 -39.61 35.60
N HIS A 807 -24.16 -38.88 36.31
CA HIS A 807 -24.00 -38.57 37.73
C HIS A 807 -25.02 -39.34 38.60
N LEU A 808 -25.93 -40.10 37.99
CA LEU A 808 -26.97 -40.87 38.67
C LEU A 808 -26.57 -42.35 38.70
N LEU A 809 -26.33 -42.87 39.89
CA LEU A 809 -25.96 -44.28 40.08
C LEU A 809 -27.03 -45.24 39.53
N ALA A 810 -28.30 -44.98 39.80
CA ALA A 810 -29.42 -45.82 39.34
C ALA A 810 -29.49 -45.96 37.82
N GLU A 811 -29.04 -44.95 37.06
CA GLU A 811 -28.97 -45.01 35.60
C GLU A 811 -27.85 -45.95 35.13
N VAL A 812 -26.68 -45.86 35.77
CA VAL A 812 -25.52 -46.70 35.47
C VAL A 812 -25.81 -48.16 35.83
N GLU A 813 -26.40 -48.43 36.99
CA GLU A 813 -26.73 -49.78 37.44
C GLU A 813 -27.69 -50.50 36.48
N GLN A 814 -28.67 -49.78 35.94
CA GLN A 814 -29.71 -50.36 35.09
C GLN A 814 -29.30 -50.41 33.60
N THR A 815 -28.31 -49.63 33.17
CA THR A 815 -27.94 -49.46 31.75
C THR A 815 -26.57 -50.01 31.40
N CYS A 816 -25.61 -49.93 32.31
CA CYS A 816 -24.21 -50.23 32.04
C CYS A 816 -23.83 -51.65 32.49
N THR A 817 -22.92 -52.25 31.72
CA THR A 817 -22.26 -53.52 32.09
C THR A 817 -21.06 -53.28 33.01
N HIS A 818 -20.38 -52.16 32.82
CA HIS A 818 -19.17 -51.76 33.55
C HIS A 818 -19.26 -50.28 33.93
N VAL A 819 -18.56 -49.89 34.99
CA VAL A 819 -18.54 -48.51 35.47
C VAL A 819 -17.10 -48.07 35.75
N VAL A 820 -16.82 -46.81 35.44
CA VAL A 820 -15.58 -46.09 35.75
C VAL A 820 -15.96 -44.91 36.64
N VAL A 821 -15.63 -44.99 37.92
CA VAL A 821 -15.98 -43.95 38.91
C VAL A 821 -14.88 -42.90 38.95
N MET A 822 -15.23 -41.64 38.71
CA MET A 822 -14.33 -40.49 38.72
C MET A 822 -14.72 -39.48 39.80
N HIS A 823 -13.73 -38.88 40.46
CA HIS A 823 -13.92 -37.78 41.40
C HIS A 823 -12.73 -36.82 41.37
N LYS A 824 -12.99 -35.50 41.34
CA LYS A 824 -11.97 -34.43 41.28
C LYS A 824 -10.86 -34.69 40.24
N GLY A 825 -11.24 -35.16 39.05
CA GLY A 825 -10.31 -35.43 37.94
C GLY A 825 -9.52 -36.74 38.04
N LYS A 826 -9.74 -37.55 39.08
CA LYS A 826 -9.02 -38.82 39.33
C LYS A 826 -9.94 -40.03 39.18
N LEU A 827 -9.34 -41.18 38.85
CA LEU A 827 -10.01 -42.46 38.85
C LEU A 827 -10.13 -42.99 40.29
N VAL A 828 -11.33 -43.38 40.69
CA VAL A 828 -11.63 -43.92 42.02
C VAL A 828 -11.75 -45.45 41.97
N ALA A 829 -12.52 -45.96 41.00
CA ALA A 829 -12.73 -47.40 40.79
C ALA A 829 -13.10 -47.68 39.33
N ALA A 830 -12.79 -48.87 38.81
CA ALA A 830 -13.24 -49.35 37.51
C ALA A 830 -13.47 -50.86 37.54
N GLY A 831 -14.57 -51.35 36.95
CA GLY A 831 -14.91 -52.77 36.95
C GLY A 831 -16.33 -53.06 36.45
N SER A 832 -16.77 -54.31 36.53
CA SER A 832 -18.16 -54.65 36.19
C SER A 832 -19.12 -54.08 37.23
N VAL A 833 -20.33 -53.72 36.81
CA VAL A 833 -21.35 -53.19 37.73
C VAL A 833 -21.67 -54.22 38.83
N ARG A 834 -21.68 -55.52 38.53
CA ARG A 834 -21.94 -56.58 39.53
C ARG A 834 -20.88 -56.67 40.62
N GLU A 835 -19.61 -56.52 40.26
CA GLU A 835 -18.48 -56.53 41.22
C GLU A 835 -18.51 -55.32 42.15
N ILE A 836 -18.95 -54.17 41.62
CA ILE A 836 -18.96 -52.91 42.37
C ILE A 836 -20.25 -52.78 43.21
N VAL A 837 -21.40 -53.32 42.76
CA VAL A 837 -22.72 -53.22 43.45
C VAL A 837 -22.99 -54.32 44.48
N GLY A 838 -22.50 -55.56 44.29
CA GLY A 838 -22.83 -56.69 45.18
C GLY A 838 -24.29 -57.19 45.04
N ALA A 839 -24.49 -58.50 44.96
CA ALA A 839 -25.79 -59.11 44.63
C ALA A 839 -26.88 -58.83 45.69
N GLY A 840 -27.90 -58.05 45.32
CA GLY A 840 -29.04 -57.72 46.20
C GLY A 840 -30.08 -58.85 46.25
N ALA A 841 -30.07 -59.64 47.32
CA ALA A 841 -31.31 -60.21 47.85
C ALA A 841 -32.09 -59.10 48.59
N PRO A 842 -33.43 -59.06 48.53
CA PRO A 842 -34.21 -58.02 49.22
C PRO A 842 -33.93 -58.06 50.72
N ARG A 843 -33.52 -56.93 51.29
CA ARG A 843 -33.26 -56.75 52.72
C ARG A 843 -34.34 -55.86 53.32
N LEU A 844 -34.85 -56.26 54.48
CA LEU A 844 -35.81 -55.48 55.27
C LEU A 844 -35.12 -55.01 56.54
N VAL A 845 -35.16 -53.70 56.80
CA VAL A 845 -34.73 -53.12 58.08
C VAL A 845 -35.95 -53.06 58.98
N VAL A 846 -35.83 -53.57 60.20
CA VAL A 846 -36.91 -53.66 61.17
C VAL A 846 -36.37 -53.28 62.55
N ASP A 847 -37.23 -52.73 63.40
CA ASP A 847 -36.84 -52.29 64.74
C ASP A 847 -36.58 -53.47 65.70
N ASP A 848 -37.16 -54.65 65.41
CA ASP A 848 -36.94 -55.90 66.14
C ASP A 848 -36.69 -57.05 65.16
N ALA A 849 -35.41 -57.35 64.95
CA ALA A 849 -34.96 -58.33 63.98
C ALA A 849 -35.41 -59.77 64.31
N GLU A 850 -35.53 -60.11 65.60
CA GLU A 850 -35.85 -61.47 66.01
C GLU A 850 -37.35 -61.77 65.89
N LYS A 851 -38.18 -60.78 66.20
CA LYS A 851 -39.64 -60.87 65.97
C LYS A 851 -39.97 -60.97 64.48
N ALA A 852 -39.29 -60.20 63.62
CA ALA A 852 -39.47 -60.29 62.17
C ALA A 852 -39.05 -61.66 61.61
N ARG A 853 -37.95 -62.24 62.12
CA ARG A 853 -37.51 -63.59 61.73
C ARG A 853 -38.53 -64.66 62.09
N GLN A 854 -39.18 -64.57 63.27
CA GLN A 854 -40.24 -65.50 63.66
C GLN A 854 -41.46 -65.40 62.73
N ILE A 855 -41.93 -64.18 62.42
CA ILE A 855 -43.08 -63.97 61.54
C ILE A 855 -42.81 -64.53 60.13
N LEU A 856 -41.61 -64.29 59.59
CA LEU A 856 -41.20 -64.79 58.28
C LEU A 856 -41.09 -66.32 58.26
N ALA A 857 -40.64 -66.94 59.36
CA ALA A 857 -40.58 -68.39 59.49
C ALA A 857 -41.99 -69.04 59.49
N THR A 858 -42.99 -68.41 60.12
CA THR A 858 -44.39 -68.88 60.08
C THR A 858 -44.99 -68.83 58.67
N ALA A 859 -44.47 -67.95 57.82
CA ALA A 859 -44.85 -67.83 56.40
C ALA A 859 -44.00 -68.74 55.47
N GLY A 860 -43.15 -69.61 56.01
CA GLY A 860 -42.31 -70.54 55.24
C GLY A 860 -41.07 -69.91 54.59
N VAL A 861 -40.72 -68.67 54.94
CA VAL A 861 -39.58 -67.95 54.38
C VAL A 861 -38.40 -68.00 55.34
N SER A 862 -37.30 -68.64 54.92
CA SER A 862 -36.06 -68.68 55.71
C SER A 862 -35.36 -67.33 55.63
N ALA A 863 -35.16 -66.68 56.78
CA ALA A 863 -34.50 -65.38 56.90
C ALA A 863 -33.30 -65.46 57.86
N GLN A 864 -32.17 -64.87 57.46
CA GLN A 864 -30.98 -64.71 58.29
C GLN A 864 -30.81 -63.26 58.71
N VAL A 865 -30.51 -63.04 60.00
CA VAL A 865 -30.14 -61.71 60.50
C VAL A 865 -28.66 -61.50 60.18
N THR A 866 -28.37 -60.57 59.28
CA THR A 866 -27.00 -60.18 58.93
C THR A 866 -26.67 -58.79 59.46
N PRO A 867 -25.47 -58.56 60.02
CA PRO A 867 -24.98 -57.21 60.33
C PRO A 867 -24.98 -56.35 59.05
N ALA A 868 -25.38 -55.08 59.14
CA ALA A 868 -25.49 -54.19 57.98
C ALA A 868 -24.18 -54.13 57.18
N GLN A 869 -24.20 -54.63 55.93
CA GLN A 869 -23.11 -54.46 54.97
C GLN A 869 -23.47 -53.36 53.96
N ARG A 870 -22.52 -52.44 53.76
CA ARG A 870 -22.63 -51.13 53.10
C ARG A 870 -23.05 -51.22 51.62
N SER A 871 -23.98 -50.36 51.20
CA SER A 871 -24.41 -50.22 49.80
C SER A 871 -23.45 -49.35 48.99
N LEU A 872 -23.51 -49.46 47.66
CA LEU A 872 -22.73 -48.64 46.72
C LEU A 872 -23.05 -47.14 46.84
N GLU A 873 -24.27 -46.83 47.27
CA GLU A 873 -24.70 -45.48 47.62
C GLU A 873 -23.92 -44.93 48.83
N GLU A 874 -23.69 -45.74 49.88
CA GLU A 874 -22.83 -45.35 51.00
C GLU A 874 -21.35 -45.29 50.61
N VAL A 875 -20.87 -46.16 49.70
CA VAL A 875 -19.49 -46.12 49.18
C VAL A 875 -19.27 -44.87 48.33
N PHE A 876 -20.22 -44.51 47.46
CA PHE A 876 -20.21 -43.28 46.69
C PHE A 876 -20.30 -42.03 47.59
N LEU A 877 -21.24 -42.01 48.55
CA LEU A 877 -21.39 -40.91 49.51
C LEU A 877 -20.16 -40.74 50.41
N ARG A 878 -19.52 -41.83 50.84
CA ARG A 878 -18.32 -41.78 51.70
C ARG A 878 -17.04 -41.43 50.93
N MET A 879 -16.93 -41.78 49.64
CA MET A 879 -15.78 -41.40 48.80
C MET A 879 -15.89 -39.97 48.26
N VAL A 880 -17.11 -39.43 48.13
CA VAL A 880 -17.36 -38.05 47.68
C VAL A 880 -17.47 -37.08 48.88
N GLY A 881 -17.80 -37.58 50.08
CA GLY A 881 -17.94 -36.80 51.32
C GLY A 881 -16.83 -37.04 52.36
N ALA A 882 -15.71 -36.33 52.23
CA ALA A 882 -14.86 -35.87 53.31
C ALA A 882 -14.23 -34.55 52.87
N ASP A 883 -14.39 -33.51 53.69
CA ASP A 883 -14.18 -32.07 53.44
C ASP A 883 -15.32 -31.37 52.67
N GLN A 884 -16.46 -31.19 53.36
CA GLN A 884 -17.15 -29.89 53.37
C GLN A 884 -16.92 -29.21 54.71
#